data_AF-A0A182E8H9-F1
#
_entry.id   AF-A0A182E8H9-F1
#
_cell.length_a   1.000
_cell.length_b   1.000
_cell.length_c   1.000
_cell.angle_alpha   90.00
_cell.angle_beta   90.00
_cell.angle_gamma   90.00
#
_symmetry.space_group_name_H-M   'P 1'
#
loop_
_entity.id
_entity.type
_entity.pdbx_description
1 polymer ?
#
loop_
_entity_poly.entity_id
_entity_poly.type
_entity_poly.pdbx_seq_one_letter_code
_entity_poly.pdbx_strand_id
1 'polypeptide(L)'
;MDAQSEANTLSCLMKHMDFDMPKECEQRLLEVQYFISRDWTLDPQLYSACHEDAVSKCSASANWHQQLNQQQGPDPGPMVLACLYRAAYNDQNPLKPECAASVRHALRTRAARVNLMPDIESSCREALSEYCSTDVKPMQEMRCLQEYFQQDKFKKKYSECSAAVSDYTKMMAKDTALNQALTKSCRPVISKYCQQYINEEIDHGDVLQCLLDNKARPEMTSKCRSYVNHFELITLRDFKFDERFAQYCSNDIKKYCTEVSTDKAEIIRCLSTVMFEHKVLGTPDDLEKDCKKYLKAAYLHQEQFDDKSHMLDADPTLMKKCSQELDRFGCRQEKYFEDVVECLRLKYDELGLECKAVVFTREKIEAVDNQFDDELQQHCRTDIDKYCYAEKGDRVLECLKNMKILRSLSSKCQKIVLERMREQAKDVRLNIGLLEACREEAEQYCPDDYKKINDPQYAKKTLEGVFIMCLRSQYADPKKSIRLNAKCKNEIANIILESEFDVQLDPQLYNACKNVISKHCSNEVIKRGGTFDSVLECLKADFRINVIRDADCARQIARRLQESLVDIHLDPVLHEACANDIQRFCYNVPPGQSRLIVCLLDSLKSKNVKLSPTCRDKLTERNNLWNKAYKEKQMVLPESLAEMVNIVVNHPQRNSLLTWFGAFVLILFFIGCCCGRATKRIKRELKNR
;
A
#
# COMPACT_ATOMS: atom_id res chain seq x y z
N MET A 1 -5.03 63.95 -8.33
CA MET A 1 -6.41 63.64 -8.72
C MET A 1 -6.69 62.21 -8.32
N ASP A 2 -7.31 61.83 -7.21
CA ASP A 2 -7.66 62.49 -5.95
C ASP A 2 -7.56 61.39 -4.89
N ALA A 3 -6.76 61.57 -3.84
CA ALA A 3 -6.85 60.74 -2.64
C ALA A 3 -8.08 61.22 -1.86
N GLN A 4 -9.28 60.82 -2.31
CA GLN A 4 -10.51 61.11 -1.58
C GLN A 4 -10.58 60.18 -0.37
N SER A 5 -10.50 60.77 0.83
CA SER A 5 -10.56 60.18 2.18
C SER A 5 -9.21 59.72 2.80
N GLU A 6 -8.97 60.20 4.03
CA GLU A 6 -7.91 59.72 4.93
C GLU A 6 -8.00 58.20 5.15
N ALA A 7 -9.21 57.64 5.14
CA ALA A 7 -9.46 56.20 5.25
C ALA A 7 -8.97 55.43 4.01
N ASN A 8 -9.13 55.98 2.80
CA ASN A 8 -8.64 55.36 1.57
C ASN A 8 -7.11 55.45 1.46
N THR A 9 -6.53 56.53 1.96
CA THR A 9 -5.08 56.70 2.05
C THR A 9 -4.48 55.70 3.04
N LEU A 10 -5.10 55.56 4.22
CA LEU A 10 -4.70 54.57 5.22
C LEU A 10 -4.88 53.13 4.72
N SER A 11 -5.99 52.83 4.04
CA SER A 11 -6.26 51.52 3.42
C SER A 11 -5.23 51.18 2.33
N CYS A 12 -4.86 52.14 1.49
CA CYS A 12 -3.81 51.99 0.48
C CYS A 12 -2.44 51.73 1.13
N LEU A 13 -2.04 52.54 2.12
CA LEU A 13 -0.80 52.36 2.86
C LEU A 13 -0.74 50.99 3.56
N MET A 14 -1.85 50.57 4.16
CA MET A 14 -1.99 49.24 4.78
C MET A 14 -1.87 48.09 3.77
N LYS A 15 -2.42 48.25 2.55
CA LYS A 15 -2.34 47.26 1.47
C LYS A 15 -0.91 47.08 0.91
N HIS A 16 -0.06 48.09 1.08
CA HIS A 16 1.32 48.10 0.56
C HIS A 16 2.40 48.05 1.65
N MET A 17 2.06 47.71 2.90
CA MET A 17 3.04 47.57 4.00
C MET A 17 4.16 46.54 3.69
N ASP A 18 3.93 45.61 2.78
CA ASP A 18 4.86 44.54 2.40
C ASP A 18 5.95 44.93 1.37
N PHE A 19 5.91 46.16 0.83
CA PHE A 19 6.85 46.66 -0.18
C PHE A 19 7.69 47.81 0.37
N ASP A 20 8.99 47.57 0.61
CA ASP A 20 10.04 48.57 0.88
C ASP A 20 9.63 49.75 1.78
N MET A 21 8.78 49.48 2.77
CA MET A 21 8.33 50.48 3.73
C MET A 21 9.41 50.66 4.81
N PRO A 22 9.80 51.91 5.13
CA PRO A 22 10.70 52.15 6.24
C PRO A 22 10.11 51.59 7.54
N LYS A 23 10.92 50.87 8.34
CA LYS A 23 10.46 50.23 9.58
C LYS A 23 9.72 51.17 10.54
N GLU A 24 10.10 52.45 10.56
CA GLU A 24 9.43 53.47 11.37
C GLU A 24 8.02 53.82 10.84
N CYS A 25 7.84 53.86 9.52
CA CYS A 25 6.54 54.08 8.89
C CYS A 25 5.63 52.85 9.07
N GLU A 26 6.19 51.65 8.91
CA GLU A 26 5.53 50.38 9.23
C GLU A 26 5.05 50.37 10.69
N GLN A 27 5.93 50.72 11.64
CA GLN A 27 5.60 50.75 13.07
C GLN A 27 4.52 51.77 13.42
N ARG A 28 4.54 52.97 12.83
CA ARG A 28 3.49 53.99 13.04
C ARG A 28 2.15 53.60 12.41
N LEU A 29 2.17 53.00 11.22
CA LEU A 29 0.96 52.48 10.61
C LEU A 29 0.36 51.35 11.44
N LEU A 30 1.19 50.46 11.99
CA LEU A 30 0.77 49.39 12.93
C LEU A 30 0.15 49.95 14.22
N GLU A 31 0.69 51.03 14.78
CA GLU A 31 0.13 51.72 15.96
C GLU A 31 -1.26 52.33 15.65
N VAL A 32 -1.40 53.08 14.56
CA VAL A 32 -2.69 53.69 14.14
C VAL A 32 -3.74 52.61 13.86
N GLN A 33 -3.30 51.57 13.15
CA GLN A 33 -4.07 50.37 12.92
C GLN A 33 -4.61 49.80 14.24
N TYR A 34 -3.76 49.51 15.22
CA TYR A 34 -4.11 48.83 16.48
C TYR A 34 -5.36 49.42 17.14
N PHE A 35 -5.47 50.75 17.18
CA PHE A 35 -6.63 51.46 17.69
C PHE A 35 -7.88 51.27 16.81
N ILE A 36 -7.76 51.36 15.48
CA ILE A 36 -8.87 51.15 14.51
C ILE A 36 -9.45 49.72 14.55
N SER A 37 -8.63 48.69 14.84
CA SER A 37 -9.14 47.30 14.94
C SER A 37 -9.83 46.95 16.25
N ARG A 38 -9.67 47.80 17.27
CA ARG A 38 -10.30 47.65 18.59
C ARG A 38 -11.52 48.55 18.72
N ASP A 39 -11.60 49.61 17.91
CA ASP A 39 -12.73 50.53 17.82
C ASP A 39 -13.35 50.50 16.41
N TRP A 40 -14.31 49.59 16.22
CA TRP A 40 -14.97 49.34 14.93
C TRP A 40 -15.93 50.46 14.49
N THR A 41 -16.13 51.50 15.31
CA THR A 41 -16.78 52.75 14.88
C THR A 41 -16.00 53.44 13.74
N LEU A 42 -14.75 53.04 13.53
CA LEU A 42 -13.81 53.60 12.57
C LEU A 42 -13.76 52.85 11.22
N ASP A 43 -14.57 51.78 11.02
CA ASP A 43 -14.75 51.11 9.71
C ASP A 43 -16.23 51.15 9.26
N PRO A 44 -16.67 52.26 8.63
CA PRO A 44 -18.05 52.42 8.15
C PRO A 44 -18.46 51.39 7.10
N GLN A 45 -17.51 50.84 6.34
CA GLN A 45 -17.78 49.86 5.29
C GLN A 45 -18.15 48.51 5.91
N LEU A 46 -17.44 48.07 6.95
CA LEU A 46 -17.75 46.84 7.67
C LEU A 46 -19.14 46.91 8.32
N TYR A 47 -19.48 48.02 8.98
CA TYR A 47 -20.79 48.18 9.61
C TYR A 47 -21.93 48.15 8.57
N SER A 48 -21.81 48.94 7.50
CA SER A 48 -22.83 49.00 6.45
C SER A 48 -23.05 47.65 5.78
N ALA A 49 -21.97 46.92 5.49
CA ALA A 49 -22.06 45.62 4.83
C ALA A 49 -22.68 44.56 5.76
N CYS A 50 -22.36 44.58 7.06
CA CYS A 50 -22.68 43.50 7.99
C CYS A 50 -23.84 43.77 8.95
N HIS A 51 -24.50 44.92 8.89
CA HIS A 51 -25.57 45.28 9.84
C HIS A 51 -26.64 44.19 9.98
N GLU A 52 -27.22 43.75 8.86
CA GLU A 52 -28.31 42.77 8.86
C GLU A 52 -27.85 41.39 9.35
N ASP A 53 -26.68 40.95 8.91
CA ASP A 53 -26.09 39.68 9.35
C ASP A 53 -25.74 39.70 10.84
N ALA A 54 -25.23 40.82 11.36
CA ALA A 54 -24.90 40.98 12.76
C ALA A 54 -26.15 40.86 13.65
N VAL A 55 -27.27 41.51 13.26
CA VAL A 55 -28.52 41.46 14.01
C VAL A 55 -29.17 40.08 13.90
N SER A 56 -29.30 39.55 12.69
CA SER A 56 -30.05 38.32 12.43
C SER A 56 -29.30 37.04 12.82
N LYS A 57 -27.96 37.01 12.66
CA LYS A 57 -27.15 35.80 12.88
C LYS A 57 -26.33 35.84 14.16
N CYS A 58 -25.89 37.03 14.58
CA CYS A 58 -25.02 37.21 15.75
C CYS A 58 -25.73 37.83 16.95
N SER A 59 -27.06 37.99 16.90
CA SER A 59 -27.87 38.58 17.97
C SER A 59 -27.38 39.97 18.42
N ALA A 60 -26.76 40.73 17.50
CA ALA A 60 -26.33 42.08 17.77
C ALA A 60 -27.52 43.03 17.92
N SER A 61 -27.38 44.08 18.73
CA SER A 61 -28.37 45.16 18.75
C SER A 61 -28.33 45.93 17.41
N ALA A 62 -29.44 46.52 16.95
CA ALA A 62 -29.46 47.30 15.71
C ALA A 62 -28.40 48.43 15.70
N ASN A 63 -28.08 48.97 16.88
CA ASN A 63 -27.07 50.00 17.08
C ASN A 63 -25.81 49.44 17.77
N TRP A 64 -25.38 48.22 17.46
CA TRP A 64 -24.21 47.58 18.09
C TRP A 64 -22.89 48.34 17.89
N HIS A 65 -22.80 49.22 16.89
CA HIS A 65 -21.67 50.13 16.72
C HIS A 65 -21.62 51.26 17.76
N GLN A 66 -22.70 51.52 18.50
CA GLN A 66 -22.79 52.61 19.48
C GLN A 66 -22.52 52.06 20.88
N GLN A 67 -21.55 52.62 21.62
CA GLN A 67 -21.34 52.31 23.04
C GLN A 67 -22.55 52.79 23.84
N LEU A 68 -23.52 51.92 24.07
CA LEU A 68 -24.66 52.20 24.95
C LEU A 68 -24.26 51.87 26.39
N ASN A 69 -24.24 52.90 27.23
CA ASN A 69 -23.90 52.87 28.66
C ASN A 69 -24.83 52.03 29.57
N GLN A 70 -25.61 51.07 29.04
CA GLN A 70 -26.56 50.31 29.87
C GLN A 70 -26.50 48.81 29.57
N GLN A 71 -26.10 48.09 30.62
CA GLN A 71 -26.06 46.64 30.75
C GLN A 71 -27.45 46.04 30.50
N GLN A 72 -27.63 45.34 29.38
CA GLN A 72 -28.50 44.17 29.17
C GLN A 72 -28.54 43.82 27.67
N GLY A 73 -27.45 43.23 27.18
CA GLY A 73 -27.32 42.71 25.81
C GLY A 73 -25.96 42.03 25.64
N PRO A 74 -25.80 41.10 24.67
CA PRO A 74 -24.49 40.53 24.36
C PRO A 74 -23.51 41.65 24.03
N ASP A 75 -22.25 41.52 24.48
CA ASP A 75 -21.19 42.52 24.30
C ASP A 75 -21.15 43.00 22.84
N PRO A 76 -21.46 44.28 22.56
CA PRO A 76 -21.70 44.77 21.20
C PRO A 76 -20.45 44.73 20.31
N GLY A 77 -19.29 44.41 20.87
CA GLY A 77 -18.01 44.52 20.20
C GLY A 77 -17.30 43.22 19.88
N PRO A 78 -16.37 42.76 20.73
CA PRO A 78 -15.59 41.54 20.51
C PRO A 78 -16.42 40.30 20.16
N MET A 79 -17.58 40.12 20.80
CA MET A 79 -18.41 38.91 20.65
C MET A 79 -19.16 38.86 19.31
N VAL A 80 -19.79 39.98 18.90
CA VAL A 80 -20.47 40.09 17.60
C VAL A 80 -19.46 39.91 16.47
N LEU A 81 -18.29 40.54 16.60
CA LEU A 81 -17.24 40.43 15.59
C LEU A 81 -16.65 39.02 15.52
N ALA A 82 -16.46 38.35 16.65
CA ALA A 82 -16.02 36.95 16.67
C ALA A 82 -17.07 36.02 16.06
N CYS A 83 -18.37 36.28 16.26
CA CYS A 83 -19.44 35.59 15.56
C CYS A 83 -19.38 35.82 14.04
N LEU A 84 -19.26 37.08 13.60
CA LEU A 84 -19.14 37.42 12.17
C LEU A 84 -17.91 36.75 11.54
N TYR A 85 -16.76 36.73 12.23
CA TYR A 85 -15.57 36.03 11.75
C TYR A 85 -15.83 34.54 11.55
N ARG A 86 -16.42 33.85 12.54
CA ARG A 86 -16.78 32.42 12.40
C ARG A 86 -17.79 32.20 11.28
N ALA A 87 -18.79 33.08 11.15
CA ALA A 87 -19.84 32.98 10.14
C ALA A 87 -19.33 33.26 8.71
N ALA A 88 -18.29 34.09 8.54
CA ALA A 88 -17.69 34.40 7.23
C ALA A 88 -16.98 33.19 6.59
N TYR A 89 -16.66 32.16 7.39
CA TYR A 89 -16.04 30.90 6.97
C TYR A 89 -16.96 29.67 7.14
N ASN A 90 -18.22 29.88 7.57
CA ASN A 90 -19.21 28.82 7.73
C ASN A 90 -19.97 28.58 6.42
N ASP A 91 -19.81 27.40 5.82
CA ASP A 91 -20.46 27.07 4.55
C ASP A 91 -21.94 26.71 4.68
N GLN A 92 -22.40 26.28 5.87
CA GLN A 92 -23.80 25.90 6.11
C GLN A 92 -24.71 27.12 6.32
N ASN A 93 -24.17 28.16 6.96
CA ASN A 93 -24.89 29.41 7.21
C ASN A 93 -23.97 30.62 6.91
N PRO A 94 -23.62 30.86 5.64
CA PRO A 94 -22.67 31.89 5.26
C PRO A 94 -23.26 33.29 5.42
N LEU A 95 -22.41 34.29 5.66
CA LEU A 95 -22.79 35.70 5.60
C LEU A 95 -23.15 36.12 4.17
N LYS A 96 -23.81 37.28 4.02
CA LYS A 96 -23.99 37.89 2.70
C LYS A 96 -22.63 38.14 2.04
N PRO A 97 -22.48 38.00 0.71
CA PRO A 97 -21.18 38.11 0.04
C PRO A 97 -20.41 39.40 0.38
N GLU A 98 -21.10 40.54 0.39
CA GLU A 98 -20.50 41.84 0.74
C GLU A 98 -20.02 41.89 2.19
N CYS A 99 -20.86 41.44 3.14
CA CYS A 99 -20.46 41.33 4.54
C CYS A 99 -19.28 40.36 4.72
N ALA A 100 -19.33 39.19 4.08
CA ALA A 100 -18.29 38.18 4.16
C ALA A 100 -16.94 38.73 3.65
N ALA A 101 -16.93 39.42 2.50
CA ALA A 101 -15.73 40.03 1.95
C ALA A 101 -15.14 41.11 2.87
N SER A 102 -15.98 42.01 3.40
CA SER A 102 -15.55 43.03 4.37
C SER A 102 -14.99 42.41 5.66
N VAL A 103 -15.65 41.38 6.19
CA VAL A 103 -15.23 40.67 7.40
C VAL A 103 -13.89 39.95 7.20
N ARG A 104 -13.71 39.26 6.07
CA ARG A 104 -12.42 38.60 5.73
C ARG A 104 -11.31 39.62 5.53
N HIS A 105 -11.59 40.75 4.88
CA HIS A 105 -10.62 41.83 4.72
C HIS A 105 -10.17 42.37 6.07
N ALA A 106 -11.10 42.64 6.98
CA ALA A 106 -10.81 43.07 8.34
C ALA A 106 -10.00 42.02 9.12
N LEU A 107 -10.34 40.72 8.97
CA LEU A 107 -9.64 39.62 9.64
C LEU A 107 -8.19 39.44 9.14
N ARG A 108 -7.97 39.45 7.83
CA ARG A 108 -6.63 39.38 7.21
C ARG A 108 -5.77 40.57 7.63
N THR A 109 -6.36 41.75 7.61
CA THR A 109 -5.70 42.99 8.05
C THR A 109 -5.28 42.91 9.52
N ARG A 110 -6.10 42.29 10.36
CA ARG A 110 -5.78 42.06 11.78
C ARG A 110 -4.66 41.04 11.94
N ALA A 111 -4.71 39.92 11.21
CA ALA A 111 -3.68 38.89 11.22
C ALA A 111 -2.31 39.43 10.75
N ALA A 112 -2.31 40.37 9.79
CA ALA A 112 -1.10 41.03 9.29
C ALA A 112 -0.37 41.86 10.36
N ARG A 113 -1.06 42.30 11.42
CA ARG A 113 -0.50 43.09 12.54
C ARG A 113 0.09 42.25 13.65
N VAL A 114 0.05 40.92 13.48
CA VAL A 114 0.91 40.04 14.26
C VAL A 114 0.49 39.97 15.76
N ASN A 115 -0.72 40.40 16.11
CA ASN A 115 -1.30 40.36 17.47
C ASN A 115 -2.38 39.28 17.60
N LEU A 116 -2.52 38.70 18.79
CA LEU A 116 -3.58 37.75 19.09
C LEU A 116 -4.98 38.38 18.95
N MET A 117 -5.94 37.61 18.45
CA MET A 117 -7.33 38.07 18.40
C MET A 117 -7.88 38.23 19.83
N PRO A 118 -8.67 39.28 20.13
CA PRO A 118 -9.18 39.55 21.47
C PRO A 118 -9.95 38.38 22.06
N ASP A 119 -10.72 37.66 21.25
CA ASP A 119 -11.49 36.50 21.70
C ASP A 119 -10.56 35.35 22.14
N ILE A 120 -9.43 35.17 21.46
CA ILE A 120 -8.40 34.21 21.87
C ILE A 120 -7.64 34.75 23.08
N GLU A 121 -7.27 36.03 23.09
CA GLU A 121 -6.59 36.68 24.22
C GLU A 121 -7.41 36.60 25.51
N SER A 122 -8.72 36.84 25.44
CA SER A 122 -9.63 36.73 26.59
C SER A 122 -9.78 35.29 27.05
N SER A 123 -10.02 34.37 26.12
CA SER A 123 -10.24 32.95 26.43
C SER A 123 -8.97 32.25 26.91
N CYS A 124 -7.79 32.70 26.47
CA CYS A 124 -6.49 32.06 26.72
C CYS A 124 -5.59 32.82 27.70
N ARG A 125 -6.06 33.88 28.37
CA ARG A 125 -5.23 34.72 29.25
C ARG A 125 -4.44 33.92 30.28
N GLU A 126 -5.09 32.98 30.96
CA GLU A 126 -4.45 32.11 31.95
C GLU A 126 -3.45 31.15 31.29
N ALA A 127 -3.86 30.50 30.19
CA ALA A 127 -3.01 29.59 29.44
C ALA A 127 -1.74 30.27 28.89
N LEU A 128 -1.85 31.50 28.39
CA LEU A 128 -0.72 32.30 27.90
C LEU A 128 0.31 32.55 29.01
N SER A 129 -0.16 32.86 30.21
CA SER A 129 0.74 33.11 31.36
C SER A 129 1.49 31.86 31.82
N GLU A 130 0.85 30.68 31.75
CA GLU A 130 1.43 29.43 32.21
C GLU A 130 2.30 28.73 31.15
N TYR A 131 1.86 28.72 29.89
CA TYR A 131 2.49 27.94 28.82
C TYR A 131 3.34 28.80 27.86
N CYS A 132 3.01 30.09 27.68
CA CYS A 132 3.57 30.92 26.60
C CYS A 132 4.27 32.20 27.10
N SER A 133 4.67 32.24 28.38
CA SER A 133 5.29 33.42 29.01
C SER A 133 6.60 33.87 28.36
N THR A 134 7.27 32.98 27.61
CA THR A 134 8.51 33.28 26.86
C THR A 134 8.25 33.67 25.40
N ASP A 135 7.06 33.41 24.88
CA ASP A 135 6.67 33.57 23.47
C ASP A 135 5.82 34.83 23.25
N VAL A 136 6.31 35.95 23.79
CA VAL A 136 5.58 37.23 23.83
C VAL A 136 5.77 38.09 22.58
N LYS A 137 6.58 37.64 21.60
CA LYS A 137 6.71 38.41 20.36
C LYS A 137 5.47 38.19 19.50
N PRO A 138 5.15 39.17 18.64
CA PRO A 138 4.10 39.00 17.65
C PRO A 138 4.22 37.66 16.89
N MET A 139 3.10 36.95 16.67
CA MET A 139 2.93 35.58 16.11
C MET A 139 3.34 34.42 17.01
N GLN A 140 4.18 34.64 18.02
CA GLN A 140 4.68 33.54 18.84
C GLN A 140 3.61 33.03 19.80
N GLU A 141 2.78 33.91 20.35
CA GLU A 141 1.67 33.55 21.26
C GLU A 141 0.70 32.55 20.61
N MET A 142 0.23 32.85 19.39
CA MET A 142 -0.68 31.95 18.68
C MET A 142 0.00 30.61 18.37
N ARG A 143 1.24 30.63 17.88
CA ARG A 143 1.99 29.40 17.61
C ARG A 143 2.16 28.56 18.88
N CYS A 144 2.54 29.19 19.99
CA CYS A 144 2.68 28.52 21.28
C CYS A 144 1.34 27.90 21.73
N LEU A 145 0.24 28.65 21.67
CA LEU A 145 -1.09 28.10 21.97
C LEU A 145 -1.40 26.88 21.09
N GLN A 146 -1.05 26.94 19.80
CA GLN A 146 -1.21 25.83 18.87
C GLN A 146 -0.34 24.60 19.16
N GLU A 147 0.77 24.74 19.89
CA GLU A 147 1.58 23.59 20.32
C GLU A 147 0.90 22.77 21.44
N TYR A 148 0.06 23.42 22.26
CA TYR A 148 -0.53 22.81 23.45
C TYR A 148 -2.03 22.54 23.34
N PHE A 149 -2.80 23.28 22.54
CA PHE A 149 -4.26 23.23 22.57
C PHE A 149 -4.88 21.85 22.26
N GLN A 150 -4.16 20.98 21.55
CA GLN A 150 -4.61 19.61 21.25
C GLN A 150 -4.33 18.62 22.40
N GLN A 151 -3.47 18.97 23.36
CA GLN A 151 -3.07 18.08 24.46
C GLN A 151 -4.20 17.91 25.48
N ASP A 152 -4.39 16.69 25.98
CA ASP A 152 -5.48 16.36 26.91
C ASP A 152 -5.43 17.18 28.21
N LYS A 153 -4.23 17.45 28.73
CA LYS A 153 -4.05 18.28 29.93
C LYS A 153 -4.52 19.71 29.70
N PHE A 154 -4.19 20.27 28.53
CA PHE A 154 -4.60 21.61 28.15
C PHE A 154 -6.12 21.69 27.94
N LYS A 155 -6.69 20.76 27.17
CA LYS A 155 -8.14 20.68 26.92
C LYS A 155 -8.96 20.60 28.21
N LYS A 156 -8.50 19.80 29.19
CA LYS A 156 -9.19 19.64 30.48
C LYS A 156 -9.15 20.89 31.36
N LYS A 157 -8.07 21.68 31.30
CA LYS A 157 -7.89 22.88 32.13
C LYS A 157 -8.42 24.14 31.45
N TYR A 158 -8.25 24.26 30.14
CA TYR A 158 -8.54 25.45 29.34
C TYR A 158 -9.41 25.09 28.13
N SER A 159 -10.60 24.55 28.38
CA SER A 159 -11.52 24.09 27.33
C SER A 159 -11.97 25.21 26.40
N GLU A 160 -12.31 26.38 26.94
CA GLU A 160 -12.72 27.56 26.17
C GLU A 160 -11.58 28.09 25.29
N CYS A 161 -10.37 28.21 25.83
CA CYS A 161 -9.18 28.55 25.06
C CYS A 161 -8.91 27.52 23.94
N SER A 162 -8.97 26.22 24.26
CA SER A 162 -8.73 25.15 23.29
C SER A 162 -9.74 25.21 22.13
N ALA A 163 -11.01 25.47 22.44
CA ALA A 163 -12.05 25.66 21.41
C ALA A 163 -11.78 26.90 20.55
N ALA A 164 -11.45 28.05 21.17
CA ALA A 164 -11.14 29.28 20.44
C ALA A 164 -9.91 29.13 19.52
N VAL A 165 -8.85 28.49 20.01
CA VAL A 165 -7.63 28.19 19.23
C VAL A 165 -7.93 27.20 18.11
N SER A 166 -8.76 26.17 18.37
CA SER A 166 -9.18 25.20 17.35
C SER A 166 -9.95 25.88 16.22
N ASP A 167 -10.96 26.70 16.54
CA ASP A 167 -11.76 27.37 15.52
C ASP A 167 -10.94 28.35 14.68
N TYR A 168 -10.05 29.12 15.31
CA TYR A 168 -9.15 30.00 14.56
C TYR A 168 -8.13 29.21 13.71
N THR A 169 -7.66 28.07 14.20
CA THR A 169 -6.75 27.20 13.43
C THR A 169 -7.44 26.58 12.22
N LYS A 170 -8.72 26.20 12.31
CA LYS A 170 -9.51 25.76 11.14
C LYS A 170 -9.65 26.87 10.11
N MET A 171 -9.94 28.10 10.56
CA MET A 171 -9.99 29.26 9.65
C MET A 171 -8.65 29.50 8.96
N MET A 172 -7.52 29.39 9.67
CA MET A 172 -6.17 29.49 9.08
C MET A 172 -5.82 28.35 8.12
N ALA A 173 -6.34 27.14 8.35
CA ALA A 173 -6.16 26.02 7.44
C ALA A 173 -6.98 26.17 6.16
N LYS A 174 -8.19 26.76 6.26
CA LYS A 174 -9.07 27.07 5.13
C LYS A 174 -8.65 28.31 4.33
N ASP A 175 -7.98 29.27 4.97
CA ASP A 175 -7.48 30.49 4.35
C ASP A 175 -6.08 30.83 4.87
N THR A 176 -5.07 30.48 4.08
CA THR A 176 -3.66 30.66 4.46
C THR A 176 -3.27 32.13 4.61
N ALA A 177 -4.06 33.07 4.05
CA ALA A 177 -3.84 34.50 4.25
C ALA A 177 -3.99 34.93 5.72
N LEU A 178 -4.71 34.16 6.54
CA LEU A 178 -4.80 34.39 7.99
C LEU A 178 -3.52 33.98 8.74
N ASN A 179 -2.69 33.13 8.13
CA ASN A 179 -1.42 32.70 8.68
C ASN A 179 -0.27 33.54 8.14
N GLN A 180 -0.23 34.81 8.54
CA GLN A 180 0.78 35.75 8.04
C GLN A 180 2.22 35.29 8.31
N ALA A 181 2.45 34.49 9.36
CA ALA A 181 3.77 34.03 9.77
C ALA A 181 4.36 33.08 8.73
N LEU A 182 3.53 32.13 8.32
CA LEU A 182 3.81 31.18 7.26
C LEU A 182 3.88 31.91 5.92
N THR A 183 2.88 32.71 5.56
CA THR A 183 2.84 33.41 4.25
C THR A 183 4.05 34.32 4.03
N LYS A 184 4.48 35.07 5.06
CA LYS A 184 5.68 35.92 4.99
C LYS A 184 6.96 35.09 4.88
N SER A 185 7.09 34.03 5.68
CA SER A 185 8.29 33.18 5.69
C SER A 185 8.42 32.35 4.42
N CYS A 186 7.29 31.94 3.84
CA CYS A 186 7.17 31.07 2.69
C CYS A 186 7.00 31.79 1.35
N ARG A 187 7.00 33.13 1.34
CA ARG A 187 6.84 33.96 0.13
C ARG A 187 7.67 33.47 -1.07
N PRO A 188 8.96 33.08 -0.95
CA PRO A 188 9.74 32.60 -2.09
C PRO A 188 9.15 31.34 -2.77
N VAL A 189 8.63 30.40 -1.97
CA VAL A 189 7.99 29.17 -2.47
C VAL A 189 6.62 29.51 -3.06
N ILE A 190 5.83 30.30 -2.34
CA ILE A 190 4.48 30.69 -2.76
C ILE A 190 4.51 31.39 -4.11
N SER A 191 5.37 32.40 -4.27
CA SER A 191 5.44 33.19 -5.50
C SER A 191 5.93 32.39 -6.71
N LYS A 192 6.71 31.33 -6.48
CA LYS A 192 7.28 30.51 -7.56
C LYS A 192 6.40 29.32 -7.94
N TYR A 193 5.76 28.68 -6.97
CA TYR A 193 5.08 27.39 -7.16
C TYR A 193 3.58 27.42 -6.83
N CYS A 194 3.13 28.33 -5.95
CA CYS A 194 1.75 28.34 -5.42
C CYS A 194 0.96 29.62 -5.80
N GLN A 195 1.47 30.40 -6.76
CA GLN A 195 0.93 31.71 -7.12
C GLN A 195 -0.51 31.66 -7.66
N GLN A 196 -0.97 30.51 -8.15
CA GLN A 196 -2.33 30.34 -8.65
C GLN A 196 -3.39 30.41 -7.56
N TYR A 197 -3.06 30.00 -6.33
CA TYR A 197 -4.01 29.92 -5.21
C TYR A 197 -4.07 31.21 -4.38
N ILE A 198 -3.01 32.02 -4.36
CA ILE A 198 -2.94 33.22 -3.50
C ILE A 198 -3.90 34.36 -3.92
N ASN A 199 -4.39 34.33 -5.16
CA ASN A 199 -5.30 35.34 -5.67
C ASN A 199 -6.78 35.01 -5.37
N GLU A 200 -7.06 33.83 -4.82
CA GLU A 200 -8.41 33.41 -4.46
C GLU A 200 -8.91 34.16 -3.22
N GLU A 201 -10.22 34.39 -3.15
CA GLU A 201 -10.82 35.01 -1.95
C GLU A 201 -10.68 34.11 -0.71
N ILE A 202 -10.68 32.79 -0.89
CA ILE A 202 -10.39 31.77 0.12
C ILE A 202 -9.66 30.67 -0.66
N ASP A 203 -8.47 30.26 -0.20
CA ASP A 203 -7.66 29.25 -0.90
C ASP A 203 -8.04 27.80 -0.57
N HIS A 204 -8.96 27.58 0.39
CA HIS A 204 -9.43 26.27 0.84
C HIS A 204 -8.29 25.31 1.25
N GLY A 205 -7.18 25.86 1.74
CA GLY A 205 -5.99 25.11 2.13
C GLY A 205 -5.05 24.74 0.98
N ASP A 206 -5.34 25.15 -0.26
CA ASP A 206 -4.55 24.77 -1.44
C ASP A 206 -3.12 25.37 -1.40
N VAL A 207 -2.94 26.55 -0.81
CA VAL A 207 -1.60 27.12 -0.56
C VAL A 207 -0.82 26.25 0.44
N LEU A 208 -1.46 25.83 1.54
CA LEU A 208 -0.82 24.98 2.55
C LEU A 208 -0.41 23.63 1.94
N GLN A 209 -1.29 23.00 1.16
CA GLN A 209 -0.98 21.75 0.45
C GLN A 209 0.17 21.94 -0.55
N CYS A 210 0.15 23.02 -1.33
CA CYS A 210 1.23 23.32 -2.27
C CYS A 210 2.59 23.52 -1.57
N LEU A 211 2.60 24.11 -0.37
CA LEU A 211 3.80 24.26 0.44
C LEU A 211 4.34 22.91 0.95
N LEU A 212 3.44 22.02 1.37
CA LEU A 212 3.79 20.64 1.77
C LEU A 212 4.43 19.88 0.59
N ASP A 213 3.80 19.92 -0.58
CA ASP A 213 4.30 19.26 -1.81
C ASP A 213 5.67 19.79 -2.26
N ASN A 214 6.03 21.01 -1.87
CA ASN A 214 7.28 21.68 -2.22
C ASN A 214 8.27 21.79 -1.04
N LYS A 215 8.09 21.02 0.03
CA LYS A 215 9.02 20.97 1.18
C LYS A 215 10.46 20.73 0.76
N ALA A 216 10.75 19.91 -0.25
CA ALA A 216 12.13 19.61 -0.64
C ALA A 216 12.79 20.68 -1.54
N ARG A 217 12.08 21.74 -1.96
CA ARG A 217 12.61 22.74 -2.90
C ARG A 217 13.65 23.67 -2.26
N PRO A 218 14.64 24.17 -3.03
CA PRO A 218 15.68 25.05 -2.50
C PRO A 218 15.14 26.40 -1.99
N GLU A 219 14.00 26.87 -2.51
CA GLU A 219 13.32 28.09 -2.04
C GLU A 219 12.70 27.93 -0.64
N MET A 220 12.56 26.69 -0.14
CA MET A 220 12.02 26.37 1.19
C MET A 220 13.06 26.68 2.28
N THR A 221 13.04 27.92 2.77
CA THR A 221 13.92 28.38 3.86
C THR A 221 13.67 27.59 5.15
N SER A 222 14.67 27.53 6.05
CA SER A 222 14.51 26.85 7.36
C SER A 222 13.34 27.41 8.18
N LYS A 223 13.12 28.73 8.11
CA LYS A 223 11.99 29.40 8.79
C LYS A 223 10.65 29.01 8.16
N CYS A 224 10.53 29.02 6.83
CA CYS A 224 9.31 28.55 6.17
C CYS A 224 9.02 27.08 6.49
N ARG A 225 10.03 26.22 6.38
CA ARG A 225 9.92 24.79 6.71
C ARG A 225 9.42 24.58 8.14
N SER A 226 9.91 25.35 9.11
CA SER A 226 9.43 25.27 10.50
C SER A 226 7.94 25.58 10.63
N TYR A 227 7.42 26.58 9.91
CA TYR A 227 5.98 26.88 9.93
C TYR A 227 5.14 25.84 9.19
N VAL A 228 5.65 25.32 8.07
CA VAL A 228 4.98 24.27 7.31
C VAL A 228 4.89 22.99 8.15
N ASN A 229 6.01 22.54 8.74
CA ASN A 229 6.03 21.38 9.63
C ASN A 229 5.10 21.58 10.85
N HIS A 230 5.05 22.78 11.43
CA HIS A 230 4.13 23.07 12.54
C HIS A 230 2.66 22.82 12.15
N PHE A 231 2.22 23.32 10.99
CA PHE A 231 0.86 23.08 10.51
C PHE A 231 0.62 21.63 10.05
N GLU A 232 1.64 20.97 9.51
CA GLU A 232 1.62 19.54 9.20
C GLU A 232 1.31 18.71 10.45
N LEU A 233 2.00 18.97 11.57
CA LEU A 233 1.78 18.29 12.85
C LEU A 233 0.37 18.52 13.41
N ILE A 234 -0.12 19.75 13.37
CA ILE A 234 -1.49 20.08 13.79
C ILE A 234 -2.50 19.26 12.99
N THR A 235 -2.28 19.16 11.68
CA THR A 235 -3.14 18.45 10.73
C THR A 235 -3.10 16.94 10.94
N LEU A 236 -1.94 16.36 11.23
CA LEU A 236 -1.82 14.93 11.54
C LEU A 236 -2.57 14.54 12.82
N ARG A 237 -2.55 15.41 13.83
CA ARG A 237 -3.23 15.18 15.12
C ARG A 237 -4.75 15.31 15.08
N ASP A 238 -5.30 16.06 14.13
CA ASP A 238 -6.74 16.20 13.97
C ASP A 238 -7.12 16.49 12.51
N PHE A 239 -7.91 15.60 11.91
CA PHE A 239 -8.28 15.68 10.50
C PHE A 239 -9.06 16.96 10.15
N LYS A 240 -9.68 17.62 11.13
CA LYS A 240 -10.46 18.85 10.91
C LYS A 240 -9.62 20.04 10.45
N PHE A 241 -8.30 19.96 10.58
CA PHE A 241 -7.38 20.98 10.07
C PHE A 241 -6.91 20.71 8.64
N ASP A 242 -7.31 19.59 8.03
CA ASP A 242 -7.24 19.37 6.60
C ASP A 242 -8.58 19.77 5.98
N GLU A 243 -8.68 21.01 5.49
CA GLU A 243 -9.94 21.58 4.99
C GLU A 243 -10.61 20.68 3.93
N ARG A 244 -9.85 20.26 2.92
CA ARG A 244 -10.38 19.45 1.82
C ARG A 244 -10.80 18.06 2.32
N PHE A 245 -9.96 17.40 3.12
CA PHE A 245 -10.29 16.08 3.64
C PHE A 245 -11.52 16.14 4.57
N ALA A 246 -11.57 17.11 5.48
CA ALA A 246 -12.70 17.32 6.36
C ALA A 246 -14.00 17.62 5.58
N GLN A 247 -13.92 18.45 4.54
CA GLN A 247 -15.06 18.80 3.70
C GLN A 247 -15.62 17.56 2.97
N TYR A 248 -14.78 16.85 2.22
CA TYR A 248 -15.24 15.79 1.32
C TYR A 248 -15.48 14.45 2.01
N CYS A 249 -14.82 14.15 3.14
CA CYS A 249 -15.02 12.90 3.87
C CYS A 249 -15.99 13.00 5.05
N SER A 250 -16.54 14.18 5.36
CA SER A 250 -17.42 14.36 6.53
C SER A 250 -18.62 13.40 6.57
N ASN A 251 -19.25 13.14 5.43
CA ASN A 251 -20.42 12.25 5.36
C ASN A 251 -20.03 10.79 5.60
N ASP A 252 -18.99 10.33 4.91
CA ASP A 252 -18.46 8.96 5.05
C ASP A 252 -17.94 8.70 6.47
N ILE A 253 -17.24 9.66 7.07
CA ILE A 253 -16.79 9.57 8.47
C ILE A 253 -17.97 9.41 9.42
N LYS A 254 -19.03 10.21 9.25
CA LYS A 254 -20.25 10.10 10.07
C LYS A 254 -21.01 8.80 9.84
N LYS A 255 -20.94 8.23 8.63
CA LYS A 255 -21.64 6.98 8.28
C LYS A 255 -20.91 5.74 8.80
N TYR A 256 -19.58 5.70 8.68
CA TYR A 256 -18.81 4.47 8.89
C TYR A 256 -17.84 4.51 10.08
N CYS A 257 -17.41 5.69 10.52
CA CYS A 257 -16.36 5.86 11.54
C CYS A 257 -16.89 6.48 12.85
N THR A 258 -18.12 6.16 13.25
CA THR A 258 -18.82 6.79 14.39
C THR A 258 -18.16 6.58 15.76
N GLU A 259 -17.35 5.52 15.91
CA GLU A 259 -16.63 5.21 17.14
C GLU A 259 -15.20 5.79 17.17
N VAL A 260 -14.78 6.48 16.11
CA VAL A 260 -13.39 6.87 15.88
C VAL A 260 -13.12 8.28 16.44
N SER A 261 -11.90 8.49 16.94
CA SER A 261 -11.46 9.79 17.47
C SER A 261 -11.32 10.84 16.36
N THR A 262 -10.96 12.07 16.74
CA THR A 262 -10.63 13.13 15.77
C THR A 262 -9.24 12.97 15.14
N ASP A 263 -8.45 11.98 15.56
CA ASP A 263 -7.11 11.70 15.06
C ASP A 263 -7.14 11.35 13.56
N LYS A 264 -6.28 11.99 12.76
CA LYS A 264 -6.31 11.84 11.30
C LYS A 264 -5.90 10.43 10.86
N ALA A 265 -4.88 9.85 11.48
CA ALA A 265 -4.39 8.51 11.14
C ALA A 265 -5.45 7.44 11.45
N GLU A 266 -6.18 7.56 12.57
CA GLU A 266 -7.28 6.64 12.88
C GLU A 266 -8.43 6.73 11.87
N ILE A 267 -8.79 7.94 11.44
CA ILE A 267 -9.83 8.16 10.43
C ILE A 267 -9.40 7.64 9.06
N ILE A 268 -8.16 7.90 8.64
CA ILE A 268 -7.59 7.35 7.41
C ILE A 268 -7.67 5.82 7.45
N ARG A 269 -7.20 5.20 8.54
CA ARG A 269 -7.26 3.73 8.72
C ARG A 269 -8.69 3.20 8.68
N CYS A 270 -9.64 3.89 9.30
CA CYS A 270 -11.05 3.51 9.28
C CYS A 270 -11.61 3.51 7.86
N LEU A 271 -11.55 4.65 7.16
CA LEU A 271 -12.10 4.79 5.81
C LEU A 271 -11.40 3.84 4.81
N SER A 272 -10.08 3.68 4.91
CA SER A 272 -9.35 2.74 4.05
C SER A 272 -9.71 1.27 4.34
N THR A 273 -10.04 0.93 5.59
CA THR A 273 -10.56 -0.42 5.92
C THR A 273 -11.96 -0.63 5.33
N VAL A 274 -12.83 0.38 5.39
CA VAL A 274 -14.16 0.34 4.76
C VAL A 274 -14.04 0.12 3.25
N MET A 275 -13.12 0.82 2.58
CA MET A 275 -12.84 0.58 1.15
C MET A 275 -12.43 -0.87 0.86
N PHE A 276 -11.58 -1.46 1.72
CA PHE A 276 -11.18 -2.85 1.58
C PHE A 276 -12.36 -3.80 1.75
N GLU A 277 -13.14 -3.64 2.82
CA GLU A 277 -14.30 -4.47 3.13
C GLU A 277 -15.33 -4.42 2.01
N HIS A 278 -15.63 -3.24 1.47
CA HIS A 278 -16.61 -3.11 0.41
C HIS A 278 -16.18 -3.81 -0.89
N LYS A 279 -14.89 -3.71 -1.26
CA LYS A 279 -14.35 -4.40 -2.45
C LYS A 279 -14.31 -5.92 -2.27
N VAL A 280 -13.87 -6.41 -1.10
CA VAL A 280 -13.70 -7.84 -0.84
C VAL A 280 -15.02 -8.53 -0.50
N LEU A 281 -15.94 -7.87 0.22
CA LEU A 281 -17.25 -8.44 0.56
C LEU A 281 -18.29 -8.22 -0.54
N GLY A 282 -18.00 -7.38 -1.53
CA GLY A 282 -18.89 -7.12 -2.67
C GLY A 282 -20.14 -6.33 -2.29
N THR A 283 -20.05 -5.47 -1.26
CA THR A 283 -21.18 -4.61 -0.88
C THR A 283 -21.39 -3.51 -1.93
N PRO A 284 -22.64 -3.12 -2.22
CA PRO A 284 -22.93 -2.06 -3.18
C PRO A 284 -22.61 -0.65 -2.66
N ASP A 285 -22.51 -0.48 -1.34
CA ASP A 285 -22.06 0.76 -0.72
C ASP A 285 -20.56 0.96 -0.95
N ASP A 286 -20.15 2.19 -1.23
CA ASP A 286 -18.76 2.59 -1.44
C ASP A 286 -18.58 4.02 -0.90
N LEU A 287 -17.33 4.44 -0.66
CA LEU A 287 -17.06 5.82 -0.25
C LEU A 287 -17.37 6.80 -1.39
N GLU A 288 -17.72 8.04 -1.03
CA GLU A 288 -17.93 9.10 -2.02
C GLU A 288 -16.66 9.30 -2.87
N LYS A 289 -16.85 9.57 -4.18
CA LYS A 289 -15.74 9.67 -5.13
C LYS A 289 -14.70 10.73 -4.72
N ASP A 290 -15.16 11.87 -4.22
CA ASP A 290 -14.27 12.93 -3.76
C ASP A 290 -13.60 12.55 -2.44
N CYS A 291 -14.30 11.91 -1.50
CA CYS A 291 -13.67 11.41 -0.28
C CYS A 291 -12.53 10.43 -0.60
N LYS A 292 -12.71 9.49 -1.53
CA LYS A 292 -11.64 8.57 -1.95
C LYS A 292 -10.39 9.28 -2.44
N LYS A 293 -10.57 10.32 -3.26
CA LYS A 293 -9.47 11.11 -3.80
C LYS A 293 -8.68 11.78 -2.67
N TYR A 294 -9.37 12.41 -1.73
CA TYR A 294 -8.73 13.12 -0.62
C TYR A 294 -8.20 12.17 0.47
N LEU A 295 -8.82 11.00 0.66
CA LEU A 295 -8.32 9.93 1.50
C LEU A 295 -6.99 9.39 1.01
N LYS A 296 -6.87 9.15 -0.30
CA LYS A 296 -5.60 8.76 -0.90
C LYS A 296 -4.53 9.83 -0.69
N ALA A 297 -4.85 11.10 -0.96
CA ALA A 297 -3.91 12.20 -0.74
C ALA A 297 -3.47 12.29 0.73
N ALA A 298 -4.41 12.16 1.66
CA ALA A 298 -4.16 12.18 3.09
C ALA A 298 -3.28 10.99 3.55
N TYR A 299 -3.54 9.79 3.02
CA TYR A 299 -2.73 8.60 3.28
C TYR A 299 -1.29 8.78 2.77
N LEU A 300 -1.10 9.17 1.50
CA LEU A 300 0.24 9.36 0.93
C LEU A 300 1.01 10.47 1.63
N HIS A 301 0.33 11.55 2.02
CA HIS A 301 0.93 12.60 2.83
C HIS A 301 1.41 12.09 4.20
N GLN A 302 0.67 11.16 4.82
CA GLN A 302 1.08 10.50 6.06
C GLN A 302 2.34 9.65 5.84
N GLU A 303 2.42 8.89 4.74
CA GLU A 303 3.59 8.05 4.41
C GLU A 303 4.85 8.88 4.13
N GLN A 304 4.70 10.03 3.47
CA GLN A 304 5.81 10.92 3.09
C GLN A 304 6.30 11.81 4.23
N PHE A 305 5.75 11.67 5.44
CA PHE A 305 6.13 12.45 6.60
C PHE A 305 7.60 12.22 6.98
N ASP A 306 8.36 13.30 7.21
CA ASP A 306 9.83 13.28 7.29
C ASP A 306 10.43 13.86 8.60
N ASP A 307 9.60 14.17 9.59
CA ASP A 307 10.08 14.65 10.90
C ASP A 307 10.28 13.49 11.88
N LYS A 308 11.54 13.05 12.01
CA LYS A 308 11.94 11.94 12.88
C LYS A 308 11.49 12.10 14.34
N SER A 309 11.45 13.33 14.85
CA SER A 309 11.08 13.57 16.25
C SER A 309 9.58 13.43 16.50
N HIS A 310 8.79 13.44 15.42
CA HIS A 310 7.34 13.45 15.43
C HIS A 310 6.72 12.28 14.67
N MET A 311 7.47 11.21 14.39
CA MET A 311 6.94 10.01 13.71
C MET A 311 5.72 9.40 14.44
N LEU A 312 5.62 9.59 15.76
CA LEU A 312 4.44 9.21 16.54
C LEU A 312 3.16 9.93 16.10
N ASP A 313 3.27 11.17 15.63
CA ASP A 313 2.15 11.97 15.15
C ASP A 313 1.67 11.50 13.76
N ALA A 314 2.52 10.85 12.95
CA ALA A 314 2.14 10.31 11.64
C ALA A 314 1.16 9.13 11.76
N ASP A 315 1.47 8.15 12.63
CA ASP A 315 0.52 7.07 12.98
C ASP A 315 0.73 6.63 14.44
N PRO A 316 -0.06 7.17 15.38
CA PRO A 316 0.07 6.81 16.78
C PRO A 316 -0.18 5.33 17.05
N THR A 317 -1.01 4.66 16.25
CA THR A 317 -1.35 3.25 16.45
C THR A 317 -0.18 2.36 16.07
N LEU A 318 0.40 2.55 14.89
CA LEU A 318 1.56 1.79 14.42
C LEU A 318 2.75 2.01 15.35
N MET A 319 3.07 3.26 15.65
CA MET A 319 4.26 3.61 16.43
C MET A 319 4.20 3.09 17.88
N LYS A 320 3.00 2.96 18.45
CA LYS A 320 2.78 2.36 19.78
C LYS A 320 2.76 0.83 19.72
N LYS A 321 2.01 0.23 18.79
CA LYS A 321 1.85 -1.23 18.71
C LYS A 321 3.10 -1.96 18.23
N CYS A 322 3.97 -1.27 17.47
CA CYS A 322 5.24 -1.79 16.99
C CYS A 322 6.44 -1.27 17.80
N SER A 323 6.23 -0.66 18.99
CA SER A 323 7.29 0.09 19.65
C SER A 323 8.55 -0.75 19.95
N GLN A 324 8.37 -2.00 20.35
CA GLN A 324 9.45 -2.92 20.69
C GLN A 324 10.23 -3.36 19.45
N GLU A 325 9.52 -3.66 18.36
CA GLU A 325 10.09 -4.07 17.08
C GLU A 325 10.84 -2.91 16.41
N LEU A 326 10.28 -1.70 16.48
CA LEU A 326 10.91 -0.48 15.98
C LEU A 326 12.30 -0.24 16.61
N ASP A 327 12.43 -0.48 17.91
CA ASP A 327 13.71 -0.36 18.63
C ASP A 327 14.64 -1.54 18.33
N ARG A 328 14.10 -2.77 18.36
CA ARG A 328 14.86 -4.00 18.15
C ARG A 328 15.49 -4.07 16.76
N PHE A 329 14.76 -3.66 15.73
CA PHE A 329 15.21 -3.73 14.33
C PHE A 329 15.84 -2.42 13.84
N GLY A 330 15.82 -1.36 14.64
CA GLY A 330 16.40 -0.07 14.29
C GLY A 330 15.57 0.76 13.30
N CYS A 331 14.31 0.38 13.04
CA CYS A 331 13.46 1.05 12.04
C CYS A 331 13.14 2.52 12.37
N ARG A 332 13.28 2.97 13.64
CA ARG A 332 13.07 4.41 13.98
C ARG A 332 14.09 5.34 13.34
N GLN A 333 15.21 4.81 12.85
CA GLN A 333 16.30 5.62 12.31
C GLN A 333 16.01 6.10 10.89
N GLU A 334 15.00 5.53 10.23
CA GLU A 334 14.64 5.87 8.87
C GLU A 334 14.17 7.32 8.72
N LYS A 335 14.19 7.81 7.47
CA LYS A 335 13.95 9.22 7.19
C LYS A 335 12.48 9.54 7.04
N TYR A 336 11.78 8.77 6.21
CA TYR A 336 10.37 8.93 5.95
C TYR A 336 9.56 7.92 6.75
N PHE A 337 8.29 8.22 7.02
CA PHE A 337 7.42 7.29 7.72
C PHE A 337 7.20 6.00 6.90
N GLU A 338 7.10 6.10 5.58
CA GLU A 338 7.06 4.95 4.66
C GLU A 338 8.27 4.01 4.83
N ASP A 339 9.48 4.57 4.93
CA ASP A 339 10.70 3.78 5.14
C ASP A 339 10.65 2.99 6.48
N VAL A 340 10.03 3.58 7.52
CA VAL A 340 9.81 2.91 8.81
C VAL A 340 8.86 1.72 8.63
N VAL A 341 7.79 1.91 7.85
CA VAL A 341 6.81 0.86 7.53
C VAL A 341 7.47 -0.25 6.70
N GLU A 342 8.22 0.09 5.65
CA GLU A 342 8.93 -0.88 4.80
C GLU A 342 9.99 -1.66 5.61
N CYS A 343 10.71 -1.01 6.52
CA CYS A 343 11.62 -1.69 7.46
C CYS A 343 10.90 -2.76 8.30
N LEU A 344 9.69 -2.46 8.80
CA LEU A 344 8.86 -3.44 9.52
C LEU A 344 8.35 -4.56 8.60
N ARG A 345 7.91 -4.24 7.37
CA ARG A 345 7.45 -5.22 6.37
C ARG A 345 8.55 -6.22 6.02
N LEU A 346 9.77 -5.77 5.79
CA LEU A 346 10.92 -6.65 5.54
C LEU A 346 11.22 -7.61 6.70
N LYS A 347 10.75 -7.29 7.91
CA LYS A 347 10.87 -8.11 9.13
C LYS A 347 9.55 -8.74 9.57
N TYR A 348 8.55 -8.81 8.69
CA TYR A 348 7.18 -9.22 9.01
C TYR A 348 7.12 -10.50 9.84
N ASP A 349 7.88 -11.54 9.48
CA ASP A 349 7.82 -12.85 10.14
C ASP A 349 8.28 -12.78 11.62
N GLU A 350 9.16 -11.84 11.95
CA GLU A 350 9.73 -11.63 13.30
C GLU A 350 8.92 -10.65 14.18
N LEU A 351 7.88 -10.02 13.62
CA LEU A 351 7.02 -9.06 14.33
C LEU A 351 6.10 -9.75 15.35
N GLY A 352 5.80 -9.07 16.45
CA GLY A 352 4.77 -9.46 17.41
C GLY A 352 3.35 -9.34 16.83
N LEU A 353 2.37 -10.01 17.46
CA LEU A 353 1.00 -10.12 16.95
C LEU A 353 0.29 -8.77 16.75
N GLU A 354 0.49 -7.83 17.68
CA GLU A 354 -0.12 -6.50 17.58
C GLU A 354 0.50 -5.67 16.46
N CYS A 355 1.83 -5.73 16.29
CA CYS A 355 2.52 -5.04 15.20
C CYS A 355 2.16 -5.63 13.83
N LYS A 356 2.14 -6.98 13.72
CA LYS A 356 1.68 -7.69 12.50
C LYS A 356 0.30 -7.22 12.07
N ALA A 357 -0.65 -7.12 13.00
CA ALA A 357 -2.02 -6.72 12.67
C ALA A 357 -2.09 -5.30 12.06
N VAL A 358 -1.25 -4.37 12.53
CA VAL A 358 -1.22 -3.00 11.99
C VAL A 358 -0.53 -2.95 10.64
N VAL A 359 0.63 -3.58 10.49
CA VAL A 359 1.35 -3.65 9.20
C VAL A 359 0.48 -4.33 8.13
N PHE A 360 -0.13 -5.46 8.47
CA PHE A 360 -1.05 -6.18 7.60
C PHE A 360 -2.28 -5.37 7.19
N THR A 361 -2.72 -4.43 8.05
CA THR A 361 -3.83 -3.53 7.69
C THR A 361 -3.43 -2.57 6.58
N ARG A 362 -2.18 -2.08 6.56
CA ARG A 362 -1.66 -1.27 5.45
C ARG A 362 -1.51 -2.09 4.17
N GLU A 363 -0.91 -3.27 4.26
CA GLU A 363 -0.77 -4.18 3.11
C GLU A 363 -2.12 -4.46 2.42
N LYS A 364 -3.19 -4.65 3.20
CA LYS A 364 -4.55 -4.81 2.66
C LYS A 364 -5.04 -3.58 1.87
N ILE A 365 -4.77 -2.38 2.37
CA ILE A 365 -5.18 -1.12 1.71
C ILE A 365 -4.46 -0.99 0.36
N GLU A 366 -3.15 -1.20 0.36
CA GLU A 366 -2.30 -1.16 -0.84
C GLU A 366 -2.62 -2.26 -1.87
N ALA A 367 -2.99 -3.46 -1.38
CA ALA A 367 -3.42 -4.56 -2.24
C ALA A 367 -4.74 -4.27 -2.97
N VAL A 368 -5.63 -3.48 -2.35
CA VAL A 368 -6.92 -3.08 -2.94
C VAL A 368 -6.75 -1.98 -3.97
N ASP A 369 -5.91 -1.00 -3.70
CA ASP A 369 -5.61 0.10 -4.60
C ASP A 369 -4.10 0.37 -4.56
N ASN A 370 -3.41 -0.07 -5.60
CA ASN A 370 -1.95 0.05 -5.68
C ASN A 370 -1.47 1.52 -5.72
N GLN A 371 -2.36 2.50 -5.86
CA GLN A 371 -1.99 3.89 -5.76
C GLN A 371 -1.74 4.39 -4.33
N PHE A 372 -2.06 3.57 -3.32
CA PHE A 372 -1.72 3.82 -1.92
C PHE A 372 -0.32 3.32 -1.55
N ASP A 373 0.29 2.44 -2.36
CA ASP A 373 1.64 1.92 -2.16
C ASP A 373 2.66 2.95 -2.68
N ASP A 374 3.06 3.89 -1.81
CA ASP A 374 3.94 5.00 -2.17
C ASP A 374 5.29 4.49 -2.72
N GLU A 375 5.88 3.47 -2.10
CA GLU A 375 7.10 2.80 -2.56
C GLU A 375 6.95 2.28 -4.00
N LEU A 376 5.89 1.51 -4.28
CA LEU A 376 5.62 1.02 -5.64
C LEU A 376 5.41 2.18 -6.62
N GLN A 377 4.58 3.17 -6.27
CA GLN A 377 4.28 4.29 -7.17
C GLN A 377 5.53 5.12 -7.47
N GLN A 378 6.35 5.43 -6.47
CA GLN A 378 7.54 6.26 -6.64
C GLN A 378 8.64 5.53 -7.41
N HIS A 379 8.95 4.30 -7.03
CA HIS A 379 10.07 3.57 -7.61
C HIS A 379 9.75 2.87 -8.93
N CYS A 380 8.48 2.62 -9.23
CA CYS A 380 8.04 2.09 -10.51
C CYS A 380 7.51 3.14 -11.48
N ARG A 381 7.38 4.42 -11.12
CA ARG A 381 6.74 5.46 -11.96
C ARG A 381 7.10 5.39 -13.45
N THR A 382 8.38 5.40 -13.77
CA THR A 382 8.87 5.36 -15.17
C THR A 382 8.51 4.06 -15.87
N ASP A 383 8.55 2.93 -15.16
CA ASP A 383 8.20 1.62 -15.70
C ASP A 383 6.68 1.48 -15.90
N ILE A 384 5.87 2.05 -14.98
CA ILE A 384 4.42 2.13 -15.09
C ILE A 384 4.03 2.93 -16.33
N ASP A 385 4.59 4.12 -16.50
CA ASP A 385 4.33 4.98 -17.66
C ASP A 385 4.73 4.30 -18.98
N LYS A 386 5.78 3.48 -18.96
CA LYS A 386 6.31 2.80 -20.15
C LYS A 386 5.52 1.55 -20.52
N TYR A 387 5.20 0.69 -19.56
CA TYR A 387 4.66 -0.65 -19.82
C TYR A 387 3.18 -0.80 -19.47
N CYS A 388 2.67 0.00 -18.53
CA CYS A 388 1.33 -0.15 -17.93
C CYS A 388 0.44 1.09 -18.08
N TYR A 389 0.72 1.97 -19.06
CA TYR A 389 -0.03 3.22 -19.27
C TYR A 389 -1.53 3.04 -19.52
N ALA A 390 -1.95 1.86 -20.00
CA ALA A 390 -3.35 1.54 -20.30
C ALA A 390 -4.11 0.98 -19.09
N GLU A 391 -3.41 0.63 -18.01
CA GLU A 391 -4.02 0.08 -16.82
C GLU A 391 -4.60 1.16 -15.92
N LYS A 392 -5.63 0.80 -15.16
CA LYS A 392 -6.11 1.66 -14.08
C LYS A 392 -5.07 1.66 -12.94
N GLY A 393 -4.86 2.83 -12.35
CA GLY A 393 -3.85 3.02 -11.30
C GLY A 393 -3.99 2.06 -10.11
N ASP A 394 -5.21 1.62 -9.80
CA ASP A 394 -5.51 0.72 -8.68
C ASP A 394 -5.06 -0.74 -8.90
N ARG A 395 -4.70 -1.12 -10.14
CA ARG A 395 -4.35 -2.51 -10.53
C ARG A 395 -3.01 -2.62 -11.24
N VAL A 396 -2.15 -1.62 -11.12
CA VAL A 396 -0.88 -1.57 -11.86
C VAL A 396 0.05 -2.75 -11.52
N LEU A 397 -0.02 -3.30 -10.30
CA LEU A 397 0.79 -4.45 -9.90
C LEU A 397 0.50 -5.69 -10.78
N GLU A 398 -0.76 -5.90 -11.21
CA GLU A 398 -1.14 -7.01 -12.09
C GLU A 398 -0.46 -6.93 -13.47
N CYS A 399 -0.22 -5.72 -13.96
CA CYS A 399 0.57 -5.52 -15.18
C CYS A 399 2.06 -5.70 -14.93
N LEU A 400 2.60 -5.11 -13.87
CA LEU A 400 4.03 -5.16 -13.55
C LEU A 400 4.53 -6.58 -13.27
N LYS A 401 3.68 -7.44 -12.67
CA LYS A 401 4.03 -8.83 -12.37
C LYS A 401 4.03 -9.75 -13.60
N ASN A 402 3.57 -9.27 -14.77
CA ASN A 402 3.66 -10.05 -16.00
C ASN A 402 5.13 -10.40 -16.28
N MET A 403 5.45 -11.70 -16.43
CA MET A 403 6.85 -12.15 -16.54
C MET A 403 7.67 -11.46 -17.63
N LYS A 404 7.06 -11.09 -18.76
CA LYS A 404 7.76 -10.39 -19.85
C LYS A 404 8.10 -8.95 -19.45
N ILE A 405 7.17 -8.29 -18.76
CA ILE A 405 7.32 -6.93 -18.25
C ILE A 405 8.30 -6.94 -17.08
N LEU A 406 8.11 -7.82 -16.10
CA LEU A 406 8.91 -7.98 -14.88
C LEU A 406 10.42 -8.10 -15.16
N ARG A 407 10.81 -8.84 -16.22
CA ARG A 407 12.22 -8.98 -16.65
C ARG A 407 12.82 -7.71 -17.27
N SER A 408 11.97 -6.77 -17.69
CA SER A 408 12.33 -5.53 -18.39
C SER A 408 12.18 -4.28 -17.51
N LEU A 409 11.80 -4.45 -16.24
CA LEU A 409 11.67 -3.38 -15.27
C LEU A 409 13.04 -2.88 -14.81
N SER A 410 13.09 -1.65 -14.31
CA SER A 410 14.26 -1.15 -13.60
C SER A 410 14.55 -2.01 -12.37
N SER A 411 15.82 -2.12 -11.97
CA SER A 411 16.22 -2.96 -10.82
C SER A 411 15.51 -2.58 -9.51
N LYS A 412 15.21 -1.29 -9.31
CA LYS A 412 14.47 -0.82 -8.13
C LYS A 412 13.01 -1.25 -8.17
N CYS A 413 12.31 -0.98 -9.29
CA CYS A 413 10.93 -1.38 -9.46
C CYS A 413 10.76 -2.91 -9.41
N GLN A 414 11.64 -3.65 -10.08
CA GLN A 414 11.64 -5.11 -10.07
C GLN A 414 11.74 -5.67 -8.65
N LYS A 415 12.59 -5.08 -7.80
CA LYS A 415 12.74 -5.51 -6.40
C LYS A 415 11.42 -5.37 -5.64
N ILE A 416 10.77 -4.20 -5.75
CA ILE A 416 9.52 -3.91 -5.04
C ILE A 416 8.39 -4.80 -5.55
N VAL A 417 8.25 -4.96 -6.86
CA VAL A 417 7.24 -5.86 -7.45
C VAL A 417 7.41 -7.29 -6.93
N LEU A 418 8.65 -7.79 -6.85
CA LEU A 418 8.92 -9.12 -6.28
C LEU A 418 8.61 -9.19 -4.77
N GLU A 419 8.88 -8.13 -4.01
CA GLU A 419 8.51 -8.02 -2.59
C GLU A 419 6.99 -8.09 -2.41
N ARG A 420 6.22 -7.29 -3.17
CA ARG A 420 4.74 -7.32 -3.15
C ARG A 420 4.17 -8.67 -3.60
N MET A 421 4.74 -9.29 -4.64
CA MET A 421 4.31 -10.64 -5.06
C MET A 421 4.50 -11.67 -3.93
N ARG A 422 5.60 -11.58 -3.17
CA ARG A 422 5.84 -12.47 -2.01
C ARG A 422 4.87 -12.21 -0.88
N GLU A 423 4.52 -10.96 -0.60
CA GLU A 423 3.49 -10.60 0.37
C GLU A 423 2.13 -11.22 -0.04
N GLN A 424 1.73 -11.07 -1.30
CA GLN A 424 0.51 -11.70 -1.84
C GLN A 424 0.51 -13.23 -1.75
N ALA A 425 1.68 -13.86 -1.91
CA ALA A 425 1.83 -15.31 -1.76
C ALA A 425 1.76 -15.77 -0.30
N LYS A 426 2.23 -14.94 0.65
CA LYS A 426 2.21 -15.22 2.09
C LYS A 426 0.81 -15.21 2.68
N ASP A 427 -0.08 -14.33 2.20
CA ASP A 427 -1.46 -14.26 2.71
C ASP A 427 -2.47 -14.02 1.58
N VAL A 428 -3.41 -14.94 1.43
CA VAL A 428 -4.40 -14.90 0.36
C VAL A 428 -5.30 -13.66 0.40
N ARG A 429 -5.45 -13.02 1.57
CA ARG A 429 -6.25 -11.78 1.71
C ARG A 429 -5.65 -10.58 0.97
N LEU A 430 -4.37 -10.66 0.60
CA LEU A 430 -3.68 -9.65 -0.20
C LEU A 430 -3.80 -9.90 -1.71
N ASN A 431 -4.32 -11.07 -2.12
CA ASN A 431 -4.52 -11.39 -3.53
C ASN A 431 -5.97 -11.10 -3.94
N ILE A 432 -6.27 -9.81 -4.12
CA ILE A 432 -7.63 -9.33 -4.41
C ILE A 432 -8.17 -9.88 -5.74
N GLY A 433 -7.33 -9.97 -6.78
CA GLY A 433 -7.70 -10.55 -8.07
C GLY A 433 -8.17 -12.00 -7.95
N LEU A 434 -7.46 -12.82 -7.17
CA LEU A 434 -7.86 -14.20 -6.90
C LEU A 434 -9.17 -14.28 -6.11
N LEU A 435 -9.33 -13.46 -5.06
CA LEU A 435 -10.56 -13.44 -4.25
C LEU A 435 -11.78 -13.04 -5.08
N GLU A 436 -11.65 -12.08 -5.99
CA GLU A 436 -12.70 -11.68 -6.92
C GLU A 436 -13.01 -12.79 -7.94
N ALA A 437 -11.98 -13.40 -8.54
CA ALA A 437 -12.14 -14.34 -9.64
C ALA A 437 -12.60 -15.74 -9.22
N CYS A 438 -12.20 -16.20 -8.03
CA CYS A 438 -12.40 -17.58 -7.55
C CYS A 438 -13.37 -17.69 -6.37
N ARG A 439 -14.13 -16.64 -6.02
CA ARG A 439 -15.04 -16.65 -4.85
C ARG A 439 -15.98 -17.86 -4.85
N GLU A 440 -16.74 -18.02 -5.91
CA GLU A 440 -17.78 -19.07 -6.02
C GLU A 440 -17.16 -20.47 -5.92
N GLU A 441 -16.05 -20.71 -6.61
CA GLU A 441 -15.36 -21.99 -6.57
C GLU A 441 -14.72 -22.28 -5.21
N ALA A 442 -14.16 -21.27 -4.55
CA ALA A 442 -13.56 -21.44 -3.24
C ALA A 442 -14.63 -21.77 -2.19
N GLU A 443 -15.79 -21.11 -2.23
CA GLU A 443 -16.94 -21.44 -1.38
C GLU A 443 -17.48 -22.85 -1.64
N GLN A 444 -17.60 -23.24 -2.91
CA GLN A 444 -18.19 -24.51 -3.30
C GLN A 444 -17.25 -25.71 -3.07
N TYR A 445 -15.99 -25.60 -3.47
CA TYR A 445 -15.07 -26.74 -3.53
C TYR A 445 -14.05 -26.76 -2.40
N CYS A 446 -13.84 -25.64 -1.72
CA CYS A 446 -12.88 -25.48 -0.62
C CYS A 446 -13.50 -24.82 0.62
N PRO A 447 -14.73 -25.19 1.05
CA PRO A 447 -15.50 -24.43 2.04
C PRO A 447 -14.81 -24.29 3.40
N ASP A 448 -14.14 -25.34 3.88
CA ASP A 448 -13.46 -25.33 5.18
C ASP A 448 -12.23 -24.41 5.19
N ASP A 449 -11.58 -24.26 4.04
CA ASP A 449 -10.48 -23.32 3.89
C ASP A 449 -10.98 -21.91 3.66
N TYR A 450 -11.99 -21.73 2.81
CA TYR A 450 -12.52 -20.41 2.48
C TYR A 450 -13.13 -19.70 3.70
N LYS A 451 -13.82 -20.42 4.58
CA LYS A 451 -14.37 -19.86 5.84
C LYS A 451 -13.32 -19.20 6.72
N LYS A 452 -12.05 -19.62 6.66
CA LYS A 452 -10.96 -19.06 7.48
C LYS A 452 -10.64 -17.61 7.13
N ILE A 453 -10.96 -17.14 5.93
CA ILE A 453 -10.70 -15.76 5.48
C ILE A 453 -11.45 -14.75 6.34
N ASN A 454 -12.72 -15.07 6.64
CA ASN A 454 -13.64 -14.19 7.37
C ASN A 454 -13.79 -14.56 8.84
N ASP A 455 -13.02 -15.55 9.32
CA ASP A 455 -13.09 -16.00 10.71
C ASP A 455 -12.24 -15.08 11.61
N PRO A 456 -12.84 -14.45 12.65
CA PRO A 456 -12.13 -13.58 13.58
C PRO A 456 -10.91 -14.24 14.26
N GLN A 457 -10.91 -15.56 14.44
CA GLN A 457 -9.78 -16.30 15.03
C GLN A 457 -8.53 -16.27 14.15
N TYR A 458 -8.71 -16.04 12.85
CA TYR A 458 -7.65 -15.99 11.86
C TYR A 458 -7.31 -14.56 11.43
N ALA A 459 -8.04 -13.55 11.92
CA ALA A 459 -7.77 -12.15 11.62
C ALA A 459 -6.30 -11.75 11.87
N LYS A 460 -5.70 -12.26 12.96
CA LYS A 460 -4.30 -12.00 13.36
C LYS A 460 -3.29 -13.09 12.93
N LYS A 461 -3.72 -14.10 12.17
CA LYS A 461 -2.85 -15.19 11.69
C LYS A 461 -2.58 -15.02 10.20
N THR A 462 -1.37 -15.33 9.77
CA THR A 462 -1.04 -15.43 8.34
C THR A 462 -1.76 -16.63 7.73
N LEU A 463 -2.51 -16.39 6.66
CA LEU A 463 -3.28 -17.40 5.93
C LEU A 463 -2.53 -17.85 4.66
N GLU A 464 -1.39 -18.51 4.87
CA GLU A 464 -0.53 -19.00 3.79
C GLU A 464 -1.21 -20.10 2.96
N GLY A 465 -1.44 -19.81 1.68
CA GLY A 465 -1.98 -20.79 0.72
C GLY A 465 -3.38 -21.33 1.02
N VAL A 466 -4.13 -20.67 1.91
CA VAL A 466 -5.50 -21.06 2.28
C VAL A 466 -6.39 -21.04 1.05
N PHE A 467 -7.13 -22.13 0.82
CA PHE A 467 -7.93 -22.48 -0.36
C PHE A 467 -7.17 -22.50 -1.71
N ILE A 468 -6.12 -21.71 -1.91
CA ILE A 468 -5.29 -21.71 -3.13
C ILE A 468 -4.76 -23.11 -3.41
N MET A 469 -4.27 -23.81 -2.38
CA MET A 469 -3.75 -25.17 -2.54
C MET A 469 -4.85 -26.16 -2.92
N CYS A 470 -6.04 -26.00 -2.34
CA CYS A 470 -7.21 -26.76 -2.75
C CYS A 470 -7.55 -26.48 -4.21
N LEU A 471 -7.68 -25.22 -4.63
CA LEU A 471 -7.99 -24.83 -6.02
C LEU A 471 -6.92 -25.27 -7.02
N ARG A 472 -5.63 -25.17 -6.67
CA ARG A 472 -4.52 -25.70 -7.49
C ARG A 472 -4.63 -27.21 -7.67
N SER A 473 -4.99 -27.94 -6.62
CA SER A 473 -5.28 -29.37 -6.72
C SER A 473 -6.49 -29.65 -7.61
N GLN A 474 -7.56 -28.85 -7.53
CA GLN A 474 -8.71 -29.00 -8.44
C GLN A 474 -8.32 -28.71 -9.89
N TYR A 475 -7.51 -27.66 -10.12
CA TYR A 475 -7.02 -27.27 -11.44
C TYR A 475 -6.12 -28.36 -12.07
N ALA A 476 -5.29 -29.02 -11.26
CA ALA A 476 -4.30 -29.99 -11.71
C ALA A 476 -4.79 -31.44 -11.77
N ASP A 477 -6.00 -31.74 -11.32
CA ASP A 477 -6.53 -33.09 -11.30
C ASP A 477 -7.35 -33.39 -12.59
N PRO A 478 -6.83 -34.19 -13.53
CA PRO A 478 -7.54 -34.51 -14.76
C PRO A 478 -8.76 -35.42 -14.55
N LYS A 479 -8.87 -36.09 -13.38
CA LYS A 479 -9.97 -37.01 -13.07
C LYS A 479 -11.19 -36.30 -12.49
N LYS A 480 -11.01 -35.07 -11.99
CA LYS A 480 -12.12 -34.31 -11.41
C LYS A 480 -12.84 -33.56 -12.52
N SER A 481 -14.15 -33.74 -12.58
CA SER A 481 -15.07 -33.04 -13.49
C SER A 481 -15.32 -31.57 -13.09
N ILE A 482 -14.52 -31.02 -12.17
CA ILE A 482 -14.72 -29.69 -11.60
C ILE A 482 -14.31 -28.66 -12.65
N ARG A 483 -15.28 -27.87 -13.11
CA ARG A 483 -15.04 -26.74 -14.00
C ARG A 483 -14.90 -25.48 -13.18
N LEU A 484 -13.67 -25.04 -13.00
CA LEU A 484 -13.42 -23.65 -12.62
C LEU A 484 -13.89 -22.73 -13.75
N ASN A 485 -14.49 -21.60 -13.41
CA ASN A 485 -14.82 -20.57 -14.38
C ASN A 485 -13.55 -20.03 -15.06
N ALA A 486 -13.71 -19.37 -16.21
CA ALA A 486 -12.56 -18.91 -17.00
C ALA A 486 -11.67 -17.91 -16.24
N LYS A 487 -12.24 -17.02 -15.42
CA LYS A 487 -11.49 -16.05 -14.63
C LYS A 487 -10.67 -16.74 -13.54
N CYS A 488 -11.31 -17.59 -12.73
CA CYS A 488 -10.62 -18.34 -11.68
C CYS A 488 -9.52 -19.25 -12.25
N LYS A 489 -9.81 -19.92 -13.37
CA LYS A 489 -8.84 -20.76 -14.08
C LYS A 489 -7.59 -19.95 -14.48
N ASN A 490 -7.77 -18.74 -15.00
CA ASN A 490 -6.67 -17.88 -15.40
C ASN A 490 -5.85 -17.41 -14.18
N GLU A 491 -6.50 -17.03 -13.08
CA GLU A 491 -5.78 -16.62 -11.86
C GLU A 491 -4.96 -17.76 -11.26
N ILE A 492 -5.52 -18.98 -11.17
CA ILE A 492 -4.77 -20.15 -10.69
C ILE A 492 -3.59 -20.48 -11.63
N ALA A 493 -3.79 -20.37 -12.94
CA ALA A 493 -2.72 -20.53 -13.92
C ALA A 493 -1.62 -19.47 -13.75
N ASN A 494 -1.99 -18.20 -13.52
CA ASN A 494 -1.05 -17.10 -13.27
C ASN A 494 -0.23 -17.35 -11.99
N ILE A 495 -0.88 -17.73 -10.87
CA ILE A 495 -0.19 -18.06 -9.61
C ILE A 495 0.81 -19.21 -9.81
N ILE A 496 0.40 -20.26 -10.55
CA ILE A 496 1.28 -21.38 -10.89
C ILE A 496 2.48 -20.88 -11.72
N LEU A 497 2.23 -20.03 -12.71
CA LEU A 497 3.26 -19.50 -13.60
C LEU A 497 4.24 -18.56 -12.87
N GLU A 498 3.75 -17.67 -12.01
CA GLU A 498 4.54 -16.77 -11.18
C GLU A 498 5.51 -17.55 -10.27
N SER A 499 5.06 -18.66 -9.69
CA SER A 499 5.92 -19.54 -8.90
C SER A 499 7.01 -20.29 -9.68
N GLU A 500 6.97 -20.30 -11.03
CA GLU A 500 8.10 -20.76 -11.84
C GLU A 500 9.23 -19.72 -11.89
N PHE A 501 8.91 -18.42 -11.70
CA PHE A 501 9.90 -17.34 -11.68
C PHE A 501 10.61 -17.26 -10.33
N ASP A 502 9.87 -17.31 -9.22
CA ASP A 502 10.44 -17.32 -7.87
C ASP A 502 9.75 -18.38 -7.01
N VAL A 503 10.53 -19.37 -6.55
CA VAL A 503 10.05 -20.45 -5.69
C VAL A 503 9.47 -19.95 -4.37
N GLN A 504 9.82 -18.74 -3.91
CA GLN A 504 9.24 -18.14 -2.71
C GLN A 504 7.76 -17.77 -2.88
N LEU A 505 7.28 -17.65 -4.12
CA LEU A 505 5.87 -17.45 -4.45
C LEU A 505 5.05 -18.74 -4.33
N ASP A 506 5.71 -19.87 -4.07
CA ASP A 506 5.07 -21.10 -3.58
C ASP A 506 5.61 -21.43 -2.18
N PRO A 507 5.02 -20.83 -1.13
CA PRO A 507 5.51 -21.00 0.24
C PRO A 507 5.58 -22.46 0.71
N GLN A 508 4.67 -23.33 0.28
CA GLN A 508 4.71 -24.76 0.61
C GLN A 508 5.91 -25.47 0.00
N LEU A 509 6.20 -25.20 -1.28
CA LEU A 509 7.38 -25.72 -1.95
C LEU A 509 8.66 -25.16 -1.31
N TYR A 510 8.72 -23.85 -1.09
CA TYR A 510 9.88 -23.18 -0.53
C TYR A 510 10.21 -23.72 0.86
N ASN A 511 9.22 -23.81 1.74
CA ASN A 511 9.40 -24.30 3.11
C ASN A 511 9.86 -25.76 3.14
N ALA A 512 9.27 -26.62 2.31
CA ALA A 512 9.67 -28.02 2.21
C ALA A 512 11.09 -28.19 1.63
N CYS A 513 11.45 -27.38 0.63
CA CYS A 513 12.73 -27.50 -0.08
C CYS A 513 13.84 -26.56 0.44
N LYS A 514 13.59 -25.75 1.47
CA LYS A 514 14.51 -24.70 1.96
C LYS A 514 15.94 -25.19 2.18
N ASN A 515 16.08 -26.36 2.81
CA ASN A 515 17.37 -26.97 3.11
C ASN A 515 18.08 -27.53 1.86
N VAL A 516 17.32 -28.00 0.87
CA VAL A 516 17.87 -28.49 -0.40
C VAL A 516 18.35 -27.31 -1.23
N ILE A 517 17.52 -26.27 -1.34
CA ILE A 517 17.83 -25.03 -2.05
C ILE A 517 19.14 -24.44 -1.53
N SER A 518 19.27 -24.27 -0.20
CA SER A 518 20.44 -23.64 0.41
C SER A 518 21.74 -24.44 0.23
N LYS A 519 21.66 -25.78 0.16
CA LYS A 519 22.84 -26.66 0.02
C LYS A 519 23.24 -26.93 -1.44
N HIS A 520 22.27 -27.11 -2.32
CA HIS A 520 22.51 -27.62 -3.68
C HIS A 520 22.32 -26.54 -4.76
N CYS A 521 21.28 -25.71 -4.64
CA CYS A 521 20.94 -24.77 -5.70
C CYS A 521 21.62 -23.40 -5.56
N SER A 522 22.10 -23.02 -4.38
CA SER A 522 22.77 -21.72 -4.13
C SER A 522 23.94 -21.44 -5.08
N ASN A 523 24.75 -22.45 -5.43
CA ASN A 523 25.94 -22.27 -6.27
C ASN A 523 25.62 -22.20 -7.79
N GLU A 524 24.58 -22.89 -8.26
CA GLU A 524 24.11 -22.79 -9.66
C GLU A 524 23.46 -21.42 -9.93
N VAL A 525 22.70 -20.91 -8.97
CA VAL A 525 22.04 -19.58 -9.02
C VAL A 525 23.07 -18.45 -9.15
N ILE A 526 24.16 -18.51 -8.38
CA ILE A 526 25.26 -17.52 -8.43
C ILE A 526 26.02 -17.57 -9.76
N LYS A 527 26.25 -18.78 -10.33
CA LYS A 527 27.02 -18.95 -11.57
C LYS A 527 26.31 -18.46 -12.83
N ARG A 528 24.97 -18.35 -12.84
CA ARG A 528 24.18 -17.93 -14.02
C ARG A 528 23.64 -16.50 -13.96
N GLY A 529 24.14 -15.67 -13.05
CA GLY A 529 23.73 -14.27 -12.98
C GLY A 529 22.49 -13.99 -12.12
N GLY A 530 22.19 -14.86 -11.15
CA GLY A 530 21.46 -14.44 -9.94
C GLY A 530 19.94 -14.24 -10.06
N THR A 531 19.25 -14.79 -11.04
CA THR A 531 17.77 -14.79 -11.04
C THR A 531 17.20 -16.07 -10.42
N PHE A 532 16.15 -15.91 -9.59
CA PHE A 532 15.44 -17.01 -8.92
C PHE A 532 14.75 -17.96 -9.91
N ASP A 533 14.62 -17.56 -11.18
CA ASP A 533 14.07 -18.29 -12.33
C ASP A 533 14.71 -19.67 -12.55
N SER A 534 15.88 -19.92 -11.96
CA SER A 534 16.65 -21.15 -12.10
C SER A 534 16.49 -22.14 -10.93
N VAL A 535 15.93 -21.71 -9.79
CA VAL A 535 15.89 -22.54 -8.58
C VAL A 535 14.98 -23.74 -8.77
N LEU A 536 13.80 -23.54 -9.37
CA LEU A 536 12.88 -24.63 -9.63
C LEU A 536 13.44 -25.61 -10.69
N GLU A 537 14.15 -25.10 -11.70
CA GLU A 537 14.86 -25.96 -12.66
C GLU A 537 15.99 -26.76 -12.00
N CYS A 538 16.74 -26.16 -11.08
CA CYS A 538 17.72 -26.86 -10.25
C CYS A 538 17.06 -27.97 -9.43
N LEU A 539 15.95 -27.67 -8.73
CA LEU A 539 15.20 -28.66 -7.96
C LEU A 539 14.66 -29.80 -8.84
N LYS A 540 14.14 -29.49 -10.05
CA LYS A 540 13.73 -30.50 -11.03
C LYS A 540 14.93 -31.37 -11.45
N ALA A 541 16.10 -30.77 -11.69
CA ALA A 541 17.31 -31.50 -12.04
C ALA A 541 17.80 -32.43 -10.91
N ASP A 542 17.87 -31.94 -9.68
CA ASP A 542 18.27 -32.70 -8.49
C ASP A 542 17.27 -33.82 -8.17
N PHE A 543 15.97 -33.53 -8.35
CA PHE A 543 14.93 -34.54 -8.26
C PHE A 543 15.17 -35.63 -9.31
N ARG A 544 15.50 -35.29 -10.56
CA ARG A 544 15.80 -36.27 -11.63
C ARG A 544 16.90 -37.24 -11.22
N ILE A 545 18.02 -36.71 -10.69
CA ILE A 545 19.23 -37.49 -10.38
C ILE A 545 19.24 -38.14 -8.99
N ASN A 546 18.10 -38.16 -8.27
CA ASN A 546 17.97 -38.78 -6.93
C ASN A 546 18.81 -38.11 -5.83
N VAL A 547 19.10 -36.81 -5.94
CA VAL A 547 19.80 -36.06 -4.90
C VAL A 547 18.85 -35.65 -3.76
N ILE A 548 17.58 -35.40 -4.07
CA ILE A 548 16.57 -34.97 -3.10
C ILE A 548 16.09 -36.16 -2.26
N ARG A 549 16.62 -36.28 -1.04
CA ARG A 549 16.23 -37.30 -0.06
C ARG A 549 15.04 -36.90 0.80
N ASP A 550 14.81 -35.61 0.96
CA ASP A 550 13.70 -35.09 1.76
C ASP A 550 12.36 -35.46 1.10
N ALA A 551 11.52 -36.18 1.85
CA ALA A 551 10.28 -36.73 1.32
C ALA A 551 9.25 -35.63 1.01
N ASP A 552 9.23 -34.56 1.80
CA ASP A 552 8.28 -33.46 1.67
C ASP A 552 8.67 -32.56 0.50
N CYS A 553 9.95 -32.19 0.36
CA CYS A 553 10.45 -31.46 -0.80
C CYS A 553 10.18 -32.24 -2.09
N ALA A 554 10.49 -33.54 -2.11
CA ALA A 554 10.23 -34.38 -3.27
C ALA A 554 8.73 -34.50 -3.61
N ARG A 555 7.84 -34.46 -2.60
CA ARG A 555 6.38 -34.43 -2.81
C ARG A 555 5.94 -33.10 -3.41
N GLN A 556 6.46 -31.98 -2.92
CA GLN A 556 6.13 -30.65 -3.44
C GLN A 556 6.63 -30.45 -4.87
N ILE A 557 7.80 -30.99 -5.23
CA ILE A 557 8.29 -30.99 -6.61
C ILE A 557 7.37 -31.82 -7.51
N ALA A 558 6.92 -32.99 -7.07
CA ALA A 558 5.96 -33.81 -7.83
C ALA A 558 4.61 -33.07 -8.03
N ARG A 559 4.12 -32.36 -7.01
CA ARG A 559 2.92 -31.51 -7.15
C ARG A 559 3.12 -30.43 -8.23
N ARG A 560 4.26 -29.72 -8.20
CA ARG A 560 4.60 -28.71 -9.22
C ARG A 560 4.66 -29.30 -10.63
N LEU A 561 5.25 -30.48 -10.78
CA LEU A 561 5.30 -31.21 -12.05
C LEU A 561 3.90 -31.59 -12.56
N GLN A 562 2.96 -31.90 -11.66
CA GLN A 562 1.57 -32.18 -12.02
C GLN A 562 0.85 -30.90 -12.49
N GLU A 563 1.02 -29.81 -11.75
CA GLU A 563 0.40 -28.51 -12.08
C GLU A 563 0.91 -27.97 -13.42
N SER A 564 2.22 -28.08 -13.70
CA SER A 564 2.79 -27.64 -14.98
C SER A 564 2.45 -28.55 -16.16
N LEU A 565 2.07 -29.82 -15.90
CA LEU A 565 1.61 -30.75 -16.94
C LEU A 565 0.23 -30.37 -17.51
N VAL A 566 -0.56 -29.56 -16.80
CA VAL A 566 -1.91 -29.16 -17.25
C VAL A 566 -1.86 -28.36 -18.55
N ASP A 567 -0.85 -27.50 -18.70
CA ASP A 567 -0.68 -26.67 -19.88
C ASP A 567 0.81 -26.37 -20.06
N ILE A 568 1.31 -26.51 -21.29
CA ILE A 568 2.72 -26.26 -21.60
C ILE A 568 3.17 -24.84 -21.24
N HIS A 569 2.27 -23.86 -21.26
CA HIS A 569 2.60 -22.48 -20.88
C HIS A 569 2.98 -22.33 -19.41
N LEU A 570 2.61 -23.29 -18.55
CA LEU A 570 2.98 -23.34 -17.13
C LEU A 570 4.39 -23.92 -16.90
N ASP A 571 5.09 -24.30 -17.97
CA ASP A 571 6.53 -24.61 -17.96
C ASP A 571 7.22 -23.72 -19.01
N PRO A 572 7.60 -22.47 -18.65
CA PRO A 572 8.17 -21.51 -19.60
C PRO A 572 9.39 -22.03 -20.36
N VAL A 573 10.22 -22.85 -19.69
CA VAL A 573 11.43 -23.43 -20.28
C VAL A 573 11.08 -24.47 -21.35
N LEU A 574 10.10 -25.34 -21.09
CA LEU A 574 9.62 -26.30 -22.08
C LEU A 574 8.89 -25.59 -23.23
N HIS A 575 8.04 -24.61 -22.91
CA HIS A 575 7.30 -23.85 -23.90
C HIS A 575 8.23 -23.10 -24.86
N GLU A 576 9.25 -22.40 -24.34
CA GLU A 576 10.25 -21.70 -25.16
C GLU A 576 11.02 -22.67 -26.06
N ALA A 577 11.47 -23.82 -25.52
CA ALA A 577 12.20 -24.83 -26.28
C ALA A 577 11.37 -25.43 -27.43
N CYS A 578 10.04 -25.49 -27.28
CA CYS A 578 9.11 -26.11 -28.22
C CYS A 578 8.23 -25.12 -29.02
N ALA A 579 8.37 -23.81 -28.83
CA ALA A 579 7.47 -22.81 -29.40
C ALA A 579 7.29 -22.94 -30.93
N ASN A 580 8.39 -23.13 -31.66
CA ASN A 580 8.37 -23.29 -33.12
C ASN A 580 7.72 -24.63 -33.54
N ASP A 581 7.98 -25.70 -32.80
CA ASP A 581 7.42 -27.03 -33.09
C ASP A 581 5.91 -27.07 -32.80
N ILE A 582 5.45 -26.35 -31.78
CA ILE A 582 4.01 -26.18 -31.48
C ILE A 582 3.31 -25.52 -32.67
N GLN A 583 3.85 -24.40 -33.18
CA GLN A 583 3.28 -23.72 -34.35
C GLN A 583 3.31 -24.57 -35.61
N ARG A 584 4.30 -25.45 -35.76
CA ARG A 584 4.44 -26.27 -36.96
C ARG A 584 3.58 -27.52 -36.95
N PHE A 585 3.45 -28.18 -35.81
CA PHE A 585 2.87 -29.52 -35.71
C PHE A 585 1.58 -29.58 -34.88
N CYS A 586 1.36 -28.62 -33.97
CA CYS A 586 0.24 -28.61 -33.02
C CYS A 586 -0.62 -27.33 -33.11
N TYR A 587 -0.59 -26.61 -34.25
CA TYR A 587 -1.26 -25.29 -34.38
C TYR A 587 -2.78 -25.31 -34.16
N ASN A 588 -3.46 -26.42 -34.46
CA ASN A 588 -4.90 -26.59 -34.25
C ASN A 588 -5.27 -27.16 -32.88
N VAL A 589 -4.27 -27.42 -32.02
CA VAL A 589 -4.50 -28.02 -30.71
C VAL A 589 -4.75 -26.92 -29.69
N PRO A 590 -5.94 -26.85 -29.06
CA PRO A 590 -6.21 -25.85 -28.06
C PRO A 590 -5.37 -26.08 -26.78
N PRO A 591 -4.93 -25.01 -26.10
CA PRO A 591 -4.18 -25.13 -24.85
C PRO A 591 -5.01 -25.72 -23.70
N GLY A 592 -4.32 -26.12 -22.64
CA GLY A 592 -4.86 -26.77 -21.45
C GLY A 592 -5.15 -28.27 -21.60
N GLN A 593 -5.46 -28.91 -20.47
CA GLN A 593 -5.74 -30.36 -20.37
C GLN A 593 -4.64 -31.24 -21.00
N SER A 594 -3.39 -30.79 -20.90
CA SER A 594 -2.20 -31.46 -21.43
C SER A 594 -2.20 -31.69 -22.94
N ARG A 595 -3.15 -31.13 -23.71
CA ARG A 595 -3.34 -31.48 -25.13
C ARG A 595 -2.11 -31.16 -25.99
N LEU A 596 -1.51 -29.99 -25.79
CA LEU A 596 -0.29 -29.60 -26.51
C LEU A 596 0.90 -30.51 -26.16
N ILE A 597 1.04 -30.87 -24.89
CA ILE A 597 2.09 -31.79 -24.43
C ILE A 597 1.91 -33.18 -25.06
N VAL A 598 0.67 -33.69 -25.08
CA VAL A 598 0.34 -34.97 -25.72
C VAL A 598 0.64 -34.93 -27.22
N CYS A 599 0.24 -33.87 -27.93
CA CYS A 599 0.56 -33.68 -29.36
C CYS A 599 2.08 -33.71 -29.63
N LEU A 600 2.88 -33.04 -28.80
CA LEU A 600 4.33 -33.05 -28.92
C LEU A 600 4.93 -34.43 -28.62
N LEU A 601 4.41 -35.17 -27.64
CA LEU A 601 4.85 -36.53 -27.32
C LEU A 601 4.51 -37.52 -28.44
N ASP A 602 3.38 -37.37 -29.10
CA ASP A 602 3.02 -38.17 -30.27
C ASP A 602 3.93 -37.83 -31.47
N SER A 603 4.22 -36.54 -31.66
CA SER A 603 5.17 -36.07 -32.66
C SER A 603 6.59 -36.60 -32.42
N LEU A 604 7.01 -36.72 -31.16
CA LEU A 604 8.30 -37.31 -30.75
C LEU A 604 8.40 -38.80 -31.13
N LYS A 605 7.28 -39.54 -31.09
CA LYS A 605 7.23 -40.97 -31.45
C LYS A 605 7.10 -41.21 -32.96
N SER A 606 6.57 -40.24 -33.69
CA SER A 606 6.34 -40.36 -35.13
C SER A 606 7.66 -40.41 -35.91
N LYS A 607 7.75 -41.33 -36.88
CA LYS A 607 8.91 -41.40 -37.80
C LYS A 607 8.90 -40.29 -38.86
N ASN A 608 7.73 -39.70 -39.12
CA ASN A 608 7.50 -38.74 -40.19
C ASN A 608 7.68 -37.29 -39.74
N VAL A 609 7.80 -37.06 -38.43
CA VAL A 609 7.93 -35.74 -37.82
C VAL A 609 9.26 -35.68 -37.09
N LYS A 610 10.02 -34.60 -37.30
CA LYS A 610 11.26 -34.33 -36.56
C LYS A 610 11.10 -33.01 -35.83
N LEU A 611 10.92 -33.11 -34.51
CA LEU A 611 11.00 -31.97 -33.61
C LEU A 611 12.40 -31.35 -33.67
N SER A 612 12.49 -30.05 -33.39
CA SER A 612 13.79 -29.41 -33.20
C SER A 612 14.62 -30.12 -32.11
N PRO A 613 15.96 -30.13 -32.19
CA PRO A 613 16.80 -30.77 -31.18
C PRO A 613 16.52 -30.24 -29.77
N THR A 614 16.33 -28.93 -29.63
CA THR A 614 16.02 -28.27 -28.36
C THR A 614 14.71 -28.75 -27.77
N CYS A 615 13.62 -28.76 -28.56
CA CYS A 615 12.33 -29.25 -28.09
C CYS A 615 12.40 -30.74 -27.76
N ARG A 616 13.00 -31.55 -28.63
CA ARG A 616 13.12 -33.00 -28.44
C ARG A 616 13.82 -33.34 -27.13
N ASP A 617 14.97 -32.71 -26.87
CA ASP A 617 15.81 -33.02 -25.73
C ASP A 617 15.12 -32.57 -24.42
N LYS A 618 14.52 -31.36 -24.42
CA LYS A 618 13.76 -30.83 -23.27
C LYS A 618 12.47 -31.61 -22.99
N LEU A 619 11.70 -31.94 -24.01
CA LEU A 619 10.49 -32.74 -23.88
C LEU A 619 10.80 -34.15 -23.36
N THR A 620 11.90 -34.76 -23.81
CA THR A 620 12.36 -36.07 -23.31
C THR A 620 12.77 -35.98 -21.84
N GLU A 621 13.51 -34.93 -21.47
CA GLU A 621 13.85 -34.64 -20.08
C GLU A 621 12.61 -34.51 -19.19
N ARG A 622 11.60 -33.75 -19.61
CA ARG A 622 10.34 -33.58 -18.88
C ARG A 622 9.52 -34.85 -18.79
N ASN A 623 9.42 -35.62 -19.88
CA ASN A 623 8.74 -36.90 -19.88
C ASN A 623 9.35 -37.87 -18.85
N ASN A 624 10.68 -37.93 -18.76
CA ASN A 624 11.36 -38.74 -17.74
C ASN A 624 11.05 -38.27 -16.32
N LEU A 625 10.97 -36.97 -16.09
CA LEU A 625 10.59 -36.38 -14.79
C LEU A 625 9.15 -36.75 -14.40
N TRP A 626 8.18 -36.58 -15.30
CA TRP A 626 6.78 -36.95 -15.06
C TRP A 626 6.63 -38.44 -14.75
N ASN A 627 7.31 -39.30 -15.52
CA ASN A 627 7.33 -40.75 -15.30
C ASN A 627 7.87 -41.13 -13.92
N LYS A 628 8.89 -40.41 -13.46
CA LYS A 628 9.48 -40.61 -12.14
C LYS A 628 8.53 -40.16 -11.03
N ALA A 629 7.98 -38.96 -11.13
CA ALA A 629 7.03 -38.41 -10.17
C ALA A 629 5.77 -39.29 -10.04
N TYR A 630 5.26 -39.81 -11.17
CA TYR A 630 4.17 -40.80 -11.20
C TYR A 630 4.50 -42.05 -10.38
N LYS A 631 5.67 -42.67 -10.62
CA LYS A 631 6.06 -43.93 -9.96
C LYS A 631 6.40 -43.78 -8.49
N GLU A 632 7.17 -42.75 -8.15
CA GLU A 632 7.78 -42.60 -6.83
C GLU A 632 6.95 -41.75 -5.87
N LYS A 633 6.07 -40.89 -6.40
CA LYS A 633 5.28 -39.92 -5.62
C LYS A 633 3.78 -39.98 -5.89
N GLN A 634 3.31 -40.98 -6.65
CA GLN A 634 1.89 -41.20 -6.96
C GLN A 634 1.23 -39.97 -7.60
N MET A 635 2.00 -39.20 -8.37
CA MET A 635 1.49 -38.05 -9.14
C MET A 635 0.35 -38.52 -10.06
N VAL A 636 -0.71 -37.74 -10.21
CA VAL A 636 -1.81 -38.10 -11.14
C VAL A 636 -1.42 -37.70 -12.56
N LEU A 637 -1.59 -38.62 -13.51
CA LEU A 637 -1.40 -38.37 -14.95
C LEU A 637 -2.73 -38.37 -15.69
N PRO A 638 -2.85 -37.59 -16.79
CA PRO A 638 -3.94 -37.75 -17.76
C PRO A 638 -3.96 -39.18 -18.32
N GLU A 639 -5.15 -39.70 -18.65
CA GLU A 639 -5.32 -41.10 -19.09
C GLU A 639 -4.42 -41.47 -20.27
N SER A 640 -4.34 -40.61 -21.29
CA SER A 640 -3.49 -40.81 -22.47
C SER A 640 -1.99 -40.92 -22.14
N LEU A 641 -1.53 -40.17 -21.13
CA LEU A 641 -0.16 -40.22 -20.65
C LEU A 641 0.08 -41.45 -19.77
N ALA A 642 -0.87 -41.78 -18.89
CA ALA A 642 -0.78 -42.96 -18.02
C ALA A 642 -0.66 -44.26 -18.83
N GLU A 643 -1.40 -44.39 -19.94
CA GLU A 643 -1.26 -45.51 -20.88
C GLU A 643 0.16 -45.60 -21.46
N MET A 644 0.75 -44.47 -21.88
CA MET A 644 2.14 -44.44 -22.36
C MET A 644 3.14 -44.90 -21.29
N VAL A 645 2.96 -44.49 -20.03
CA VAL A 645 3.86 -44.87 -18.92
C VAL A 645 3.77 -46.35 -18.63
N ASN A 646 2.55 -46.89 -18.59
CA ASN A 646 2.30 -48.31 -18.31
C ASN A 646 2.91 -49.22 -19.38
N ILE A 647 2.91 -48.80 -20.65
CA ILE A 647 3.59 -49.53 -21.75
C ILE A 647 5.11 -49.60 -21.54
N VAL A 648 5.73 -48.53 -21.05
CA VAL A 648 7.19 -48.48 -20.79
C VAL A 648 7.56 -49.28 -19.53
N VAL A 649 6.73 -49.24 -18.48
CA VAL A 649 6.96 -49.97 -17.22
C VAL A 649 6.79 -51.47 -17.39
N ASN A 650 5.82 -51.89 -18.20
CA ASN A 650 5.52 -53.30 -18.46
C ASN A 650 6.28 -53.87 -19.66
N HIS A 651 7.37 -53.23 -20.11
CA HIS A 651 8.12 -53.72 -21.25
C HIS A 651 8.67 -55.14 -20.97
N PRO A 652 8.29 -56.15 -21.77
CA PRO A 652 8.48 -57.57 -21.46
C PRO A 652 9.95 -58.01 -21.34
N GLN A 653 10.89 -57.22 -21.86
CA GLN A 653 12.32 -57.54 -21.80
C GLN A 653 12.97 -57.37 -20.42
N ARG A 654 12.38 -56.57 -19.50
CA ARG A 654 12.99 -56.35 -18.18
C ARG A 654 12.87 -57.58 -17.28
N ASN A 655 11.72 -58.25 -17.31
CA ASN A 655 11.54 -59.54 -16.63
C ASN A 655 12.29 -60.66 -17.36
N SER A 656 12.26 -60.67 -18.71
CA SER A 656 12.93 -61.70 -19.52
C SER A 656 14.44 -61.77 -19.28
N LEU A 657 15.14 -60.63 -19.17
CA LEU A 657 16.59 -60.59 -18.93
C LEU A 657 16.97 -61.05 -17.53
N LEU A 658 16.22 -60.64 -16.50
CA LEU A 658 16.46 -61.08 -15.11
C LEU A 658 16.16 -62.56 -14.93
N THR A 659 15.12 -63.09 -15.59
CA THR A 659 14.84 -64.54 -15.59
C THR A 659 15.91 -65.32 -16.35
N TRP A 660 16.42 -64.81 -17.48
CA TRP A 660 17.49 -65.46 -18.22
C TRP A 660 18.80 -65.48 -17.43
N PHE A 661 19.13 -64.37 -16.76
CA PHE A 661 20.30 -64.28 -15.90
C PHE A 661 20.18 -65.20 -14.68
N GLY A 662 19.01 -65.24 -14.03
CA GLY A 662 18.72 -66.16 -12.93
C GLY A 662 18.79 -67.64 -13.35
N ALA A 663 18.24 -67.98 -14.53
CA ALA A 663 18.34 -69.32 -15.10
C ALA A 663 19.78 -69.70 -15.43
N PHE A 664 20.57 -68.77 -15.99
CA PHE A 664 21.98 -68.99 -16.29
C PHE A 664 22.81 -69.26 -15.02
N VAL A 665 22.58 -68.49 -13.95
CA VAL A 665 23.24 -68.71 -12.64
C VAL A 665 22.82 -70.05 -12.03
N LEU A 666 21.55 -70.43 -12.13
CA LEU A 666 21.08 -71.75 -11.68
C LEU A 666 21.73 -72.89 -12.48
N ILE A 667 21.85 -72.76 -13.80
CA ILE A 667 22.52 -73.76 -14.65
C ILE A 667 23.99 -73.89 -14.25
N LEU A 668 24.71 -72.78 -14.04
CA LEU A 668 26.09 -72.80 -13.55
C LEU A 668 26.20 -73.45 -12.17
N PHE A 669 25.25 -73.19 -11.27
CA PHE A 669 25.20 -73.83 -9.95
C PHE A 669 24.99 -75.35 -10.06
N PHE A 670 24.05 -75.81 -10.89
CA PHE A 670 23.81 -77.24 -11.10
C PHE A 670 25.00 -77.95 -11.76
N ILE A 671 25.64 -77.31 -12.76
CA ILE A 671 26.87 -77.83 -13.37
C ILE A 671 27.99 -77.91 -12.32
N GLY A 672 28.15 -76.89 -11.48
CA GLY A 672 29.10 -76.89 -10.36
C GLY A 672 28.84 -78.01 -9.34
N CYS A 673 27.58 -78.25 -8.98
CA CYS A 673 27.19 -79.34 -8.08
C CYS A 673 27.42 -80.74 -8.69
N CYS A 674 27.17 -80.92 -9.99
CA CYS A 674 27.40 -82.17 -10.69
C CYS A 674 28.90 -82.46 -10.88
N CYS A 675 29.69 -81.46 -11.29
CA CYS A 675 31.14 -81.58 -11.43
C CYS A 675 31.87 -81.77 -10.09
N GLY A 676 31.37 -81.17 -8.99
CA GLY A 676 31.87 -81.36 -7.64
C GLY A 676 31.60 -82.77 -7.05
N ARG A 677 30.53 -83.44 -7.49
CA ARG A 677 30.25 -84.84 -7.12
C ARG A 677 31.06 -85.85 -7.94
N ALA A 678 31.33 -85.57 -9.22
CA ALA A 678 32.17 -86.41 -10.07
C ALA A 678 33.64 -86.45 -9.58
N THR A 679 34.20 -85.31 -9.17
CA THR A 679 35.58 -85.21 -8.65
C THR A 679 35.77 -85.85 -7.28
N LYS A 680 34.74 -85.89 -6.41
CA LYS A 680 34.80 -86.63 -5.13
C LYS A 680 34.68 -88.15 -5.27
N ARG A 681 34.05 -88.67 -6.34
CA ARG A 681 33.98 -90.12 -6.62
C ARG A 681 35.31 -90.68 -7.12
N ILE A 682 36.00 -89.97 -8.02
CA ILE A 682 37.29 -90.39 -8.59
C ILE A 682 38.39 -90.47 -7.51
N LYS A 683 38.41 -89.54 -6.54
CA LYS A 683 39.39 -89.56 -5.44
C LYS A 683 39.18 -90.70 -4.43
N ARG A 684 38.00 -91.34 -4.39
CA ARG A 684 37.70 -92.43 -3.44
C ARG A 684 38.09 -93.80 -4.00
N GLU A 685 38.08 -93.99 -5.32
CA GLU A 685 38.55 -95.24 -5.95
C GLU A 685 40.09 -95.33 -6.02
N LEU A 686 40.81 -94.21 -6.08
CA LEU A 686 42.28 -94.18 -6.07
C LEU A 686 42.93 -94.36 -4.68
N LYS A 687 42.15 -94.45 -3.59
CA LYS A 687 42.67 -94.66 -2.23
C LYS A 687 42.49 -96.10 -1.70
N ASN A 688 41.85 -96.98 -2.48
CA ASN A 688 41.65 -98.41 -2.17
C ASN A 688 42.33 -99.34 -3.20
N ARG A 689 43.43 -98.89 -3.81
CA ARG A 689 44.35 -99.76 -4.54
C ARG A 689 45.74 -99.67 -3.93
#